data_AF-A0A944RRR2-F1
#
_entry.id   AF-A0A944RRR2-F1
#
_cell.length_a   1.000
_cell.length_b   1.000
_cell.length_c   1.000
_cell.angle_alpha   90.00
_cell.angle_beta   90.00
_cell.angle_gamma   90.00
#
_symmetry.space_group_name_H-M   'P 1'
#
loop_
_entity.id
_entity.type
_entity.pdbx_description
1 polymer ?
#
loop_
_entity_poly.entity_id
_entity_poly.type
_entity_poly.pdbx_seq_one_letter_code
_entity_poly.pdbx_strand_id
1 'polypeptide(L)'
;MGLRELNIDFTKEHFSFWKETRKFVSEVIRPIGVELDKFATPEDVIADNSPLWDAFKKSIAMDYTIMNIPEDFGGLGIDDPLTMAILLEQFGWADVGLSTSILASSQPYLYAMMSPAPEMQELVKQFCADKEGKMIGCWGITEPDHGGDSLFFEGEVATNPKCAYGVTAVADGDSYIINGQKAAWVSNGTIATHGVIWVSLDPSKGNQGGGIVVMPLDLPGVTRGKPLVKMGQRSLNQGEIYFDNVRIPKYMMIADDPVMFRQLSNTQLGSANGGVGIFFTGLAQAAFEEALDYAKNRVQGGKPIIEHQNIKLKLYDMFASVEAARSLGRRVLVYNSMQIKQGRPIATHYGIAAKTFCTEVAFRVASQAVQIFGSPGLSKEFHIEQVFRDARLGLIEDGVNESLMIEGSTHLVKGSGILNIKAENVQAAAPAATVEGGMTWEDVEPVFRPGDSIKMGVMKCDAEKCTQCGLCILNCPFKCWEESEDKTPVLKEGYACFSCYNCMVACPTDAISIVSSYHATDGPFATSPHPLPAKMPLEPKDAEGNPAEWNIIEKTVLERRSIRNYKDDPVPEPLIRRVMEAGRFAPSSGNCQPWKFIAITDKSIINELQEATVAQVGMLNAAYSNDTLVKALIPVYEADPSVGNWDPRVAVGGVGCIANGDLPVLMNAPAIILMAADTRSIAGPDLQIGICGQNMTLVAKSLGLGSCWVGFIAVLENSPEIKEKLGLSEPWKISNAMVLGYPKFKQEGMVPREFRPVTWFREGGSGPEIEE
;
A
#
# COMPACT_ATOMS: atom_id res chain seq x y z
N MET A 1 1.87 -22.92 -18.06
CA MET A 1 2.19 -21.70 -17.28
C MET A 1 2.56 -22.15 -15.87
N GLY A 2 3.74 -21.80 -15.38
CA GLY A 2 4.15 -22.04 -13.99
C GLY A 2 3.52 -21.02 -13.04
N LEU A 3 3.83 -21.15 -11.75
CA LEU A 3 3.51 -20.12 -10.74
C LEU A 3 4.17 -18.79 -11.16
N ARG A 4 3.42 -17.69 -11.05
CA ARG A 4 3.90 -16.35 -11.43
C ARG A 4 4.26 -15.58 -10.17
N GLU A 5 5.32 -14.78 -10.25
CA GLU A 5 5.66 -13.78 -9.26
C GLU A 5 4.57 -12.69 -9.24
N LEU A 6 4.15 -12.26 -8.04
CA LEU A 6 3.05 -11.31 -7.83
C LEU A 6 3.55 -9.90 -7.50
N ASN A 7 4.82 -9.74 -7.12
CA ASN A 7 5.45 -8.43 -7.01
C ASN A 7 5.44 -7.73 -8.39
N ILE A 8 4.67 -6.65 -8.53
CA ILE A 8 4.56 -5.88 -9.77
C ILE A 8 5.88 -5.23 -10.21
N ASP A 9 6.74 -4.92 -9.24
CA ASP A 9 8.05 -4.28 -9.44
C ASP A 9 9.20 -5.31 -9.50
N PHE A 10 8.89 -6.59 -9.78
CA PHE A 10 9.91 -7.63 -9.85
C PHE A 10 10.72 -7.53 -11.16
N THR A 11 11.99 -7.12 -11.04
CA THR A 11 12.88 -6.84 -12.17
C THR A 11 13.61 -8.09 -12.68
N LYS A 12 14.36 -7.93 -13.79
CA LYS A 12 15.22 -9.02 -14.32
C LYS A 12 16.39 -9.31 -13.38
N GLU A 13 16.88 -8.28 -12.71
CA GLU A 13 17.95 -8.33 -11.72
C GLU A 13 17.48 -9.14 -10.51
N HIS A 14 16.27 -8.87 -9.99
CA HIS A 14 15.64 -9.69 -8.94
C HIS A 14 15.50 -11.15 -9.37
N PHE A 15 15.11 -11.41 -10.61
CA PHE A 15 15.01 -12.78 -11.13
C PHE A 15 16.37 -13.48 -11.22
N SER A 16 17.42 -12.79 -11.68
CA SER A 16 18.78 -13.35 -11.75
C SER A 16 19.29 -13.67 -10.36
N PHE A 17 19.16 -12.72 -9.43
CA PHE A 17 19.57 -12.89 -8.04
C PHE A 17 18.81 -14.02 -7.36
N TRP A 18 17.48 -14.09 -7.54
CA TRP A 18 16.66 -15.19 -7.05
C TRP A 18 17.18 -16.54 -7.58
N LYS A 19 17.46 -16.64 -8.88
CA LYS A 19 17.90 -17.88 -9.52
C LYS A 19 19.28 -18.32 -9.03
N GLU A 20 20.22 -17.40 -8.92
CA GLU A 20 21.58 -17.65 -8.43
C GLU A 20 21.55 -18.07 -6.96
N THR A 21 20.81 -17.33 -6.13
CA THR A 21 20.63 -17.66 -4.71
C THR A 21 19.93 -19.00 -4.54
N ARG A 22 18.85 -19.27 -5.30
CA ARG A 22 18.14 -20.55 -5.28
C ARG A 22 19.09 -21.71 -5.59
N LYS A 23 19.94 -21.56 -6.60
CA LYS A 23 20.95 -22.56 -6.94
C LYS A 23 21.90 -22.79 -5.77
N PHE A 24 22.51 -21.73 -5.24
CA PHE A 24 23.44 -21.80 -4.11
C PHE A 24 22.80 -22.51 -2.90
N VAL A 25 21.63 -22.07 -2.46
CA VAL A 25 21.00 -22.63 -1.26
C VAL A 25 20.55 -24.09 -1.46
N SER A 26 20.19 -24.48 -2.70
CA SER A 26 19.82 -25.86 -3.03
C SER A 26 21.02 -26.82 -3.12
N GLU A 27 22.16 -26.34 -3.61
CA GLU A 27 23.36 -27.16 -3.82
C GLU A 27 24.30 -27.17 -2.60
N VAL A 28 24.21 -26.15 -1.74
CA VAL A 28 25.13 -25.94 -0.61
C VAL A 28 24.41 -25.98 0.73
N ILE A 29 23.50 -25.03 0.97
CA ILE A 29 22.95 -24.81 2.32
C ILE A 29 22.04 -25.95 2.75
N ARG A 30 21.06 -26.35 1.93
CA ARG A 30 20.10 -27.41 2.28
C ARG A 30 20.79 -28.75 2.53
N PRO A 31 21.72 -29.25 1.68
CA PRO A 31 22.43 -30.50 1.95
C PRO A 31 23.19 -30.48 3.29
N ILE A 32 23.89 -29.38 3.59
CA ILE A 32 24.62 -29.23 4.86
C ILE A 32 23.65 -29.18 6.04
N GLY A 33 22.56 -28.41 5.94
CA GLY A 33 21.54 -28.33 6.99
C GLY A 33 20.94 -29.69 7.35
N VAL A 34 20.61 -30.51 6.34
CA VAL A 34 20.12 -31.89 6.50
C VAL A 34 21.18 -32.80 7.15
N GLU A 35 22.46 -32.62 6.83
CA GLU A 35 23.55 -33.38 7.45
C GLU A 35 23.71 -33.00 8.93
N LEU A 36 23.75 -31.70 9.23
CA LEU A 36 23.87 -31.18 10.59
C LEU A 36 22.69 -31.60 11.48
N ASP A 37 21.46 -31.61 10.97
CA ASP A 37 20.30 -32.08 11.74
C ASP A 37 20.42 -33.56 12.10
N LYS A 38 21.15 -34.38 11.34
CA LYS A 38 21.31 -35.82 11.62
C LYS A 38 22.35 -36.15 12.67
N PHE A 39 23.21 -35.21 13.07
CA PHE A 39 24.19 -35.45 14.11
C PHE A 39 23.57 -35.90 15.43
N ALA A 40 24.30 -36.69 16.20
CA ALA A 40 23.78 -37.30 17.42
C ALA A 40 23.69 -36.26 18.55
N THR A 41 24.69 -35.40 18.65
CA THR A 41 24.81 -34.39 19.70
C THR A 41 24.99 -32.99 19.11
N PRO A 42 24.54 -31.92 19.80
CA PRO A 42 24.78 -30.56 19.35
C PRO A 42 26.26 -30.16 19.43
N GLU A 43 27.10 -30.88 20.19
CA GLU A 43 28.55 -30.72 20.17
C GLU A 43 29.16 -31.09 18.81
N ASP A 44 28.64 -32.12 18.15
CA ASP A 44 29.11 -32.55 16.82
C ASP A 44 28.87 -31.44 15.76
N VAL A 45 27.80 -30.65 15.91
CA VAL A 45 27.45 -29.54 15.00
C VAL A 45 28.51 -28.46 15.00
N ILE A 46 29.16 -28.23 16.14
CA ILE A 46 30.18 -27.17 16.30
C ILE A 46 31.61 -27.70 16.32
N ALA A 47 31.82 -29.01 16.13
CA ALA A 47 33.15 -29.60 16.09
C ALA A 47 33.98 -29.00 14.94
N ASP A 48 35.31 -28.93 15.08
CA ASP A 48 36.20 -28.31 14.09
C ASP A 48 36.08 -28.92 12.68
N ASN A 49 35.70 -30.20 12.58
CA ASN A 49 35.51 -30.92 11.33
C ASN A 49 34.04 -30.93 10.83
N SER A 50 33.16 -30.15 11.47
CA SER A 50 31.74 -30.04 11.08
C SER A 50 31.57 -29.33 9.74
N PRO A 51 30.61 -29.76 8.89
CA PRO A 51 30.28 -29.06 7.65
C PRO A 51 29.66 -27.66 7.87
N LEU A 52 29.35 -27.29 9.13
CA LEU A 52 28.94 -25.94 9.52
C LEU A 52 29.94 -24.88 9.02
N TRP A 53 31.24 -25.14 9.19
CA TRP A 53 32.29 -24.20 8.80
C TRP A 53 32.39 -24.02 7.29
N ASP A 54 32.09 -25.06 6.53
CA ASP A 54 32.03 -24.98 5.06
C ASP A 54 30.84 -24.14 4.60
N ALA A 55 29.70 -24.20 5.30
CA ALA A 55 28.56 -23.33 5.01
C ALA A 55 28.92 -21.86 5.23
N PHE A 56 29.57 -21.53 6.36
CA PHE A 56 30.06 -20.17 6.62
C PHE A 56 31.01 -19.68 5.52
N LYS A 57 32.06 -20.44 5.21
CA LYS A 57 33.06 -20.07 4.19
C LYS A 57 32.41 -19.85 2.82
N LYS A 58 31.51 -20.74 2.41
CA LYS A 58 30.81 -20.62 1.11
C LYS A 58 29.85 -19.44 1.08
N SER A 59 29.15 -19.15 2.17
CA SER A 59 28.28 -17.97 2.26
C SER A 59 29.05 -16.65 2.27
N ILE A 60 30.21 -16.62 2.94
CA ILE A 60 31.12 -15.47 2.94
C ILE A 60 31.75 -15.26 1.55
N ALA A 61 32.11 -16.34 0.84
CA ALA A 61 32.64 -16.25 -0.52
C ALA A 61 31.61 -15.72 -1.54
N MET A 62 30.31 -15.78 -1.21
CA MET A 62 29.22 -15.16 -1.97
C MET A 62 28.86 -13.76 -1.47
N ASP A 63 29.60 -13.25 -0.47
CA ASP A 63 29.40 -11.95 0.18
C ASP A 63 28.00 -11.73 0.79
N TYR A 64 27.23 -12.80 1.04
CA TYR A 64 25.88 -12.70 1.60
C TYR A 64 25.84 -12.10 3.01
N THR A 65 26.90 -12.26 3.80
CA THR A 65 26.99 -11.74 5.18
C THR A 65 27.32 -10.24 5.25
N ILE A 66 27.78 -9.66 4.14
CA ILE A 66 28.22 -8.24 4.05
C ILE A 66 27.41 -7.46 3.00
N MET A 67 26.35 -8.08 2.46
CA MET A 67 25.62 -7.58 1.31
C MET A 67 25.03 -6.18 1.52
N ASN A 68 24.48 -5.92 2.70
CA ASN A 68 23.85 -4.66 3.08
C ASN A 68 24.79 -3.69 3.82
N ILE A 69 26.06 -4.05 3.99
CA ILE A 69 27.05 -3.18 4.62
C ILE A 69 27.56 -2.18 3.57
N PRO A 70 27.65 -0.86 3.88
CA PRO A 70 28.15 0.14 2.94
C PRO A 70 29.55 -0.16 2.40
N GLU A 71 29.82 0.31 1.18
CA GLU A 71 31.12 0.15 0.51
C GLU A 71 32.28 0.79 1.30
N ASP A 72 32.02 1.88 2.03
CA ASP A 72 33.02 2.55 2.89
C ASP A 72 33.56 1.66 4.02
N PHE A 73 32.82 0.60 4.37
CA PHE A 73 33.23 -0.44 5.32
C PHE A 73 33.74 -1.71 4.62
N GLY A 74 33.77 -1.76 3.30
CA GLY A 74 34.15 -2.94 2.51
C GLY A 74 33.02 -3.93 2.24
N GLY A 75 31.76 -3.55 2.47
CA GLY A 75 30.58 -4.33 2.08
C GLY A 75 30.19 -4.11 0.61
N LEU A 76 29.05 -4.67 0.21
CA LEU A 76 28.56 -4.56 -1.18
C LEU A 76 27.61 -3.37 -1.42
N GLY A 77 27.14 -2.70 -0.37
CA GLY A 77 26.22 -1.56 -0.50
C GLY A 77 24.87 -1.90 -1.16
N ILE A 78 24.49 -3.18 -1.26
CA ILE A 78 23.21 -3.60 -1.85
C ILE A 78 22.10 -3.22 -0.87
N ASP A 79 21.37 -2.18 -1.22
CA ASP A 79 20.40 -1.55 -0.34
C ASP A 79 18.94 -1.81 -0.75
N ASP A 80 18.69 -2.58 -1.83
CA ASP A 80 17.35 -2.91 -2.28
C ASP A 80 16.62 -3.87 -1.29
N PRO A 81 15.50 -3.45 -0.67
CA PRO A 81 14.80 -4.28 0.30
C PRO A 81 14.16 -5.54 -0.29
N LEU A 82 13.77 -5.53 -1.57
CA LEU A 82 13.17 -6.71 -2.20
C LEU A 82 14.22 -7.81 -2.43
N THR A 83 15.44 -7.43 -2.83
CA THR A 83 16.61 -8.31 -2.92
C THR A 83 16.92 -8.95 -1.57
N MET A 84 16.90 -8.18 -0.48
CA MET A 84 17.02 -8.74 0.88
C MET A 84 15.91 -9.75 1.19
N ALA A 85 14.66 -9.44 0.87
CA ALA A 85 13.55 -10.37 1.10
C ALA A 85 13.70 -11.66 0.29
N ILE A 86 14.17 -11.57 -0.97
CA ILE A 86 14.46 -12.73 -1.81
C ILE A 86 15.55 -13.60 -1.16
N LEU A 87 16.65 -12.98 -0.69
CA LEU A 87 17.75 -13.68 -0.02
C LEU A 87 17.23 -14.47 1.19
N LEU A 88 16.56 -13.78 2.11
CA LEU A 88 16.01 -14.39 3.32
C LEU A 88 15.04 -15.53 2.99
N GLU A 89 14.16 -15.35 2.01
CA GLU A 89 13.20 -16.38 1.64
C GLU A 89 13.88 -17.62 1.04
N GLN A 90 14.93 -17.44 0.23
CA GLN A 90 15.69 -18.57 -0.33
C GLN A 90 16.48 -19.32 0.73
N PHE A 91 17.10 -18.61 1.67
CA PHE A 91 17.80 -19.22 2.79
C PHE A 91 16.83 -19.97 3.71
N GLY A 92 15.69 -19.37 4.03
CA GLY A 92 14.63 -20.03 4.81
C GLY A 92 14.01 -21.24 4.12
N TRP A 93 13.94 -21.22 2.78
CA TRP A 93 13.59 -22.41 2.00
C TRP A 93 14.62 -23.53 2.17
N ALA A 94 15.91 -23.22 2.31
CA ALA A 94 16.93 -24.25 2.38
C ALA A 94 17.05 -24.91 3.74
N ASP A 95 17.26 -24.12 4.81
CA ASP A 95 17.36 -24.57 6.19
C ASP A 95 17.31 -23.34 7.10
N VAL A 96 16.21 -23.14 7.85
CA VAL A 96 16.06 -21.94 8.68
C VAL A 96 17.09 -21.86 9.80
N GLY A 97 17.52 -22.99 10.38
CA GLY A 97 18.47 -22.97 11.49
C GLY A 97 19.87 -22.53 11.05
N LEU A 98 20.42 -23.18 10.03
CA LEU A 98 21.73 -22.88 9.47
C LEU A 98 21.76 -21.46 8.88
N SER A 99 20.68 -21.07 8.20
CA SER A 99 20.54 -19.72 7.66
C SER A 99 20.52 -18.65 8.75
N THR A 100 19.81 -18.89 9.85
CA THR A 100 19.83 -18.01 11.02
C THR A 100 21.24 -17.92 11.59
N SER A 101 21.98 -19.03 11.67
CA SER A 101 23.37 -19.01 12.13
C SER A 101 24.27 -18.13 11.26
N ILE A 102 24.16 -18.25 9.93
CA ILE A 102 24.95 -17.47 8.98
C ILE A 102 24.59 -15.97 9.05
N LEU A 103 23.32 -15.60 9.12
CA LEU A 103 22.93 -14.18 9.13
C LEU A 103 23.02 -13.54 10.52
N ALA A 104 22.90 -14.32 11.59
CA ALA A 104 23.18 -13.84 12.95
C ALA A 104 24.66 -13.47 13.13
N SER A 105 25.54 -14.04 12.30
CA SER A 105 26.98 -13.78 12.40
C SER A 105 27.36 -12.34 12.10
N SER A 106 26.56 -11.60 11.33
CA SER A 106 26.83 -10.19 11.01
C SER A 106 26.29 -9.19 12.06
N GLN A 107 25.43 -9.63 13.00
CA GLN A 107 24.65 -8.72 13.85
C GLN A 107 25.48 -7.75 14.70
N PRO A 108 26.54 -8.17 15.42
CA PRO A 108 27.34 -7.24 16.20
C PRO A 108 27.98 -6.14 15.34
N TYR A 109 28.32 -6.45 14.09
CA TYR A 109 28.95 -5.52 13.16
C TYR A 109 27.94 -4.53 12.58
N LEU A 110 26.71 -4.98 12.30
CA LEU A 110 25.61 -4.07 11.93
C LEU A 110 25.31 -3.06 13.06
N TYR A 111 25.42 -3.46 14.33
CA TYR A 111 25.31 -2.55 15.46
C TYR A 111 26.54 -1.66 15.63
N ALA A 112 27.75 -2.19 15.42
CA ALA A 112 28.99 -1.42 15.48
C ALA A 112 29.01 -0.27 14.46
N MET A 113 28.44 -0.47 13.26
CA MET A 113 28.28 0.56 12.22
C MET A 113 27.55 1.81 12.71
N MET A 114 26.66 1.66 13.72
CA MET A 114 25.87 2.75 14.28
C MET A 114 26.67 3.63 15.25
N SER A 115 27.84 3.17 15.71
CA SER A 115 28.67 3.89 16.66
C SER A 115 29.62 4.86 15.96
N PRO A 116 29.74 6.12 16.39
CA PRO A 116 30.72 7.05 15.82
C PRO A 116 32.16 6.74 16.25
N ALA A 117 32.39 5.76 17.14
CA ALA A 117 33.73 5.43 17.62
C ALA A 117 34.61 4.82 16.51
N PRO A 118 35.82 5.35 16.26
CA PRO A 118 36.73 4.82 15.24
C PRO A 118 37.02 3.32 15.39
N GLU A 119 37.15 2.84 16.63
CA GLU A 119 37.40 1.43 16.96
C GLU A 119 36.22 0.53 16.53
N MET A 120 34.98 1.03 16.63
CA MET A 120 33.80 0.31 16.17
C MET A 120 33.71 0.29 14.65
N GLN A 121 34.01 1.42 14.01
CA GLN A 121 34.03 1.50 12.54
C GLN A 121 35.12 0.62 11.92
N GLU A 122 36.27 0.49 12.60
CA GLU A 122 37.33 -0.43 12.21
C GLU A 122 36.93 -1.90 12.41
N LEU A 123 36.19 -2.23 13.47
CA LEU A 123 35.65 -3.58 13.69
C LEU A 123 34.76 -4.05 12.53
N VAL A 124 33.94 -3.16 11.96
CA VAL A 124 33.11 -3.46 10.78
C VAL A 124 33.99 -3.75 9.55
N LYS A 125 35.03 -2.94 9.32
CA LYS A 125 35.97 -3.15 8.21
C LYS A 125 36.69 -4.49 8.31
N GLN A 126 37.08 -4.88 9.52
CA GLN A 126 37.70 -6.18 9.78
C GLN A 126 36.74 -7.32 9.45
N PHE A 127 35.46 -7.21 9.83
CA PHE A 127 34.45 -8.20 9.47
C PHE A 127 34.27 -8.33 7.96
N CYS A 128 34.17 -7.20 7.24
CA CYS A 128 34.05 -7.21 5.77
C CYS A 128 35.27 -7.83 5.07
N ALA A 129 36.46 -7.63 5.63
CA ALA A 129 37.72 -8.18 5.12
C ALA A 129 37.93 -9.67 5.48
N ASP A 130 37.16 -10.22 6.43
CA ASP A 130 37.32 -11.60 6.88
C ASP A 130 36.69 -12.60 5.90
N LYS A 131 37.51 -13.06 4.95
CA LYS A 131 37.11 -14.10 4.00
C LYS A 131 37.27 -15.52 4.54
N GLU A 132 37.82 -15.69 5.75
CA GLU A 132 38.06 -17.00 6.36
C GLU A 132 36.94 -17.43 7.34
N GLY A 133 36.04 -16.51 7.71
CA GLY A 133 34.92 -16.79 8.61
C GLY A 133 35.33 -16.97 10.07
N LYS A 134 36.34 -16.22 10.52
CA LYS A 134 36.81 -16.15 11.91
C LYS A 134 35.95 -15.22 12.76
N MET A 135 35.27 -14.26 12.14
CA MET A 135 34.44 -13.26 12.78
C MET A 135 32.98 -13.71 12.73
N ILE A 136 32.49 -14.24 13.85
CA ILE A 136 31.14 -14.76 13.98
C ILE A 136 30.44 -14.03 15.11
N GLY A 137 29.31 -13.41 14.78
CA GLY A 137 28.44 -12.75 15.74
C GLY A 137 27.42 -13.66 16.41
N CYS A 138 27.04 -13.27 17.63
CA CYS A 138 25.79 -13.68 18.27
C CYS A 138 25.01 -12.46 18.75
N TRP A 139 23.74 -12.70 19.08
CA TRP A 139 22.83 -11.69 19.58
C TRP A 139 22.20 -12.12 20.91
N GLY A 140 22.62 -11.49 22.00
CA GLY A 140 22.28 -11.87 23.38
C GLY A 140 21.27 -10.94 24.04
N ILE A 141 19.98 -11.25 23.93
CA ILE A 141 18.91 -10.57 24.66
C ILE A 141 18.44 -11.43 25.84
N THR A 142 17.91 -12.61 25.53
CA THR A 142 17.24 -13.52 26.47
C THR A 142 18.15 -13.95 27.62
N GLU A 143 17.55 -14.05 28.81
CA GLU A 143 18.16 -14.49 30.05
C GLU A 143 17.33 -15.62 30.66
N PRO A 144 17.89 -16.42 31.59
CA PRO A 144 17.17 -17.57 32.16
C PRO A 144 15.79 -17.22 32.74
N ASP A 145 15.69 -16.06 33.39
CA ASP A 145 14.47 -15.58 34.04
C ASP A 145 13.72 -14.51 33.22
N HIS A 146 14.28 -14.04 32.10
CA HIS A 146 13.71 -12.95 31.28
C HIS A 146 13.73 -13.28 29.78
N GLY A 147 12.55 -13.28 29.18
CA GLY A 147 12.36 -13.62 27.77
C GLY A 147 11.22 -12.86 27.15
N GLY A 148 9.98 -13.29 27.39
CA GLY A 148 8.80 -12.61 26.85
C GLY A 148 8.61 -11.20 27.41
N ASP A 149 9.02 -10.96 28.65
CA ASP A 149 8.98 -9.65 29.30
C ASP A 149 10.01 -8.67 28.74
N SER A 150 11.13 -9.15 28.18
CA SER A 150 12.17 -8.34 27.52
C SER A 150 11.72 -7.70 26.20
N LEU A 151 10.52 -8.03 25.70
CA LEU A 151 9.95 -7.48 24.47
C LEU A 151 9.17 -6.18 24.71
N PHE A 152 8.81 -5.88 25.97
CA PHE A 152 7.99 -4.73 26.31
C PHE A 152 8.87 -3.54 26.69
N PHE A 153 8.90 -2.54 25.81
CA PHE A 153 9.64 -1.29 26.05
C PHE A 153 8.74 -0.14 26.51
N GLU A 154 7.43 -0.37 26.59
CA GLU A 154 6.45 0.60 27.11
C GLU A 154 5.43 -0.04 28.06
N GLY A 155 4.69 0.80 28.80
CA GLY A 155 3.66 0.34 29.74
C GLY A 155 4.24 -0.16 31.07
N GLU A 156 3.36 -0.78 31.88
CA GLU A 156 3.68 -1.20 33.25
C GLU A 156 4.80 -2.24 33.32
N VAL A 157 4.84 -3.19 32.37
CA VAL A 157 5.90 -4.21 32.32
C VAL A 157 7.27 -3.57 32.07
N ALA A 158 7.34 -2.58 31.17
CA ALA A 158 8.60 -1.96 30.80
C ALA A 158 9.26 -1.16 31.91
N THR A 159 8.48 -0.59 32.84
CA THR A 159 8.99 0.18 33.98
C THR A 159 9.07 -0.62 35.27
N ASN A 160 8.64 -1.89 35.26
CA ASN A 160 8.67 -2.75 36.44
C ASN A 160 10.12 -3.17 36.73
N PRO A 161 10.69 -2.85 37.91
CA PRO A 161 12.05 -3.26 38.27
C PRO A 161 12.27 -4.77 38.27
N LYS A 162 11.20 -5.57 38.43
CA LYS A 162 11.27 -7.03 38.36
C LYS A 162 11.41 -7.58 36.95
N CYS A 163 11.27 -6.74 35.93
CA CYS A 163 11.43 -7.10 34.53
C CYS A 163 12.73 -6.52 33.95
N ALA A 164 13.60 -5.92 34.75
CA ALA A 164 14.90 -5.43 34.27
C ALA A 164 15.79 -6.60 33.82
N TYR A 165 16.62 -6.37 32.81
CA TYR A 165 17.69 -7.30 32.44
C TYR A 165 18.59 -7.61 33.66
N GLY A 166 18.88 -8.88 33.88
CA GLY A 166 19.77 -9.39 34.91
C GLY A 166 21.25 -9.33 34.54
N VAL A 167 21.61 -9.24 33.25
CA VAL A 167 22.99 -8.86 32.88
C VAL A 167 23.18 -7.37 33.13
N THR A 168 23.95 -7.02 34.16
CA THR A 168 24.19 -5.63 34.58
C THR A 168 25.46 -5.06 33.95
N ALA A 169 25.49 -3.76 33.71
CA ALA A 169 26.69 -3.01 33.33
C ALA A 169 26.84 -1.78 34.23
N VAL A 170 27.86 -1.77 35.09
CA VAL A 170 28.09 -0.69 36.06
C VAL A 170 29.26 0.18 35.59
N ALA A 171 29.04 1.49 35.52
CA ALA A 171 30.09 2.43 35.12
C ALA A 171 31.25 2.44 36.14
N ASP A 172 32.47 2.35 35.65
CA ASP A 172 33.71 2.43 36.43
C ASP A 172 34.74 3.27 35.64
N GLY A 173 34.74 4.58 35.89
CA GLY A 173 35.62 5.53 35.20
C GLY A 173 35.32 5.66 33.70
N ASP A 174 36.28 5.25 32.87
CA ASP A 174 36.21 5.21 31.40
C ASP A 174 35.70 3.86 30.86
N SER A 175 35.28 2.97 31.76
CA SER A 175 34.89 1.60 31.48
C SER A 175 33.50 1.27 32.05
N TYR A 176 32.97 0.11 31.65
CA TYR A 176 31.86 -0.57 32.32
C TYR A 176 32.33 -1.95 32.83
N ILE A 177 31.77 -2.39 33.95
CA ILE A 177 31.91 -3.76 34.47
C ILE A 177 30.61 -4.52 34.25
N ILE A 178 30.67 -5.60 33.49
CA ILE A 178 29.52 -6.44 33.12
C ILE A 178 29.47 -7.71 33.97
N ASN A 179 28.30 -8.02 34.52
CA ASN A 179 28.03 -9.23 35.30
C ASN A 179 26.67 -9.83 34.95
N GLY A 180 26.58 -11.15 34.83
CA GLY A 180 25.32 -11.87 34.68
C GLY A 180 25.40 -13.05 33.69
N GLN A 181 24.24 -13.49 33.21
CA GLN A 181 24.12 -14.62 32.30
C GLN A 181 23.07 -14.36 31.21
N LYS A 182 23.43 -14.67 29.96
CA LYS A 182 22.48 -14.86 28.85
C LYS A 182 22.06 -16.31 28.73
N ALA A 183 20.81 -16.53 28.33
CA ALA A 183 20.17 -17.84 28.29
C ALA A 183 20.81 -18.80 27.29
N ALA A 184 20.47 -20.08 27.41
CA ALA A 184 20.92 -21.13 26.48
C ALA A 184 20.40 -20.98 25.04
N TRP A 185 19.57 -19.98 24.77
CA TRP A 185 18.89 -19.74 23.49
C TRP A 185 19.60 -18.69 22.61
N VAL A 186 20.79 -18.22 22.99
CA VAL A 186 21.55 -17.26 22.19
C VAL A 186 22.08 -17.93 20.92
N SER A 187 21.54 -17.54 19.76
CA SER A 187 22.00 -17.98 18.43
C SER A 187 23.48 -17.70 18.27
N ASN A 188 24.23 -18.71 17.84
CA ASN A 188 25.69 -18.72 17.77
C ASN A 188 26.44 -18.58 19.10
N GLY A 189 25.77 -18.56 20.26
CA GLY A 189 26.41 -18.28 21.55
C GLY A 189 27.58 -19.20 21.92
N THR A 190 27.62 -20.42 21.37
CA THR A 190 28.72 -21.36 21.60
C THR A 190 29.94 -21.12 20.71
N ILE A 191 29.79 -20.49 19.54
CA ILE A 191 30.89 -20.29 18.56
C ILE A 191 31.25 -18.83 18.30
N ALA A 192 30.38 -17.88 18.62
CA ALA A 192 30.55 -16.47 18.28
C ALA A 192 31.83 -15.87 18.87
N THR A 193 32.56 -15.08 18.09
CA THR A 193 33.72 -14.31 18.56
C THR A 193 33.31 -12.94 19.10
N HIS A 194 32.17 -12.40 18.64
CA HIS A 194 31.65 -11.11 19.08
C HIS A 194 30.16 -11.22 19.42
N GLY A 195 29.71 -10.41 20.37
CA GLY A 195 28.32 -10.36 20.78
C GLY A 195 27.78 -8.94 20.76
N VAL A 196 26.55 -8.78 20.30
CA VAL A 196 25.71 -7.64 20.68
C VAL A 196 24.81 -8.07 21.83
N ILE A 197 24.97 -7.43 23.00
CA ILE A 197 24.41 -7.89 24.28
C ILE A 197 23.56 -6.77 24.89
N TRP A 198 22.35 -7.12 25.31
CA TRP A 198 21.49 -6.22 26.08
C TRP A 198 21.87 -6.30 27.55
N VAL A 199 22.00 -5.17 28.20
CA VAL A 199 22.40 -5.07 29.61
C VAL A 199 21.46 -4.14 30.37
N SER A 200 21.45 -4.22 31.70
CA SER A 200 20.82 -3.25 32.59
C SER A 200 21.86 -2.27 33.12
N LEU A 201 21.63 -0.99 32.87
CA LEU A 201 22.40 0.13 33.41
C LEU A 201 21.76 0.67 34.71
N ASP A 202 20.43 0.61 34.78
CA ASP A 202 19.63 1.06 35.93
C ASP A 202 18.43 0.12 36.15
N PRO A 203 18.57 -0.92 36.99
CA PRO A 203 17.51 -1.90 37.24
C PRO A 203 16.23 -1.29 37.82
N SER A 204 16.33 -0.11 38.48
CA SER A 204 15.16 0.56 39.07
C SER A 204 14.15 1.06 38.03
N LYS A 205 14.55 1.10 36.75
CA LYS A 205 13.72 1.54 35.62
C LYS A 205 13.16 0.37 34.77
N GLY A 206 13.30 -0.87 35.23
CA GLY A 206 12.88 -2.04 34.45
C GLY A 206 13.65 -2.15 33.13
N ASN A 207 12.99 -2.62 32.07
CA ASN A 207 13.56 -2.70 30.72
C ASN A 207 14.05 -1.34 30.19
N GLN A 208 13.43 -0.23 30.61
CA GLN A 208 13.80 1.10 30.11
C GLN A 208 15.14 1.60 30.64
N GLY A 209 15.68 0.97 31.70
CA GLY A 209 17.03 1.21 32.20
C GLY A 209 18.10 0.37 31.51
N GLY A 210 17.82 -0.14 30.31
CA GLY A 210 18.71 -0.98 29.55
C GLY A 210 19.78 -0.23 28.75
N GLY A 211 20.77 -0.98 28.27
CA GLY A 211 21.78 -0.55 27.33
C GLY A 211 22.14 -1.66 26.34
N ILE A 212 22.88 -1.31 25.29
CA ILE A 212 23.33 -2.25 24.24
C ILE A 212 24.84 -2.13 24.11
N VAL A 213 25.55 -3.24 24.27
CA VAL A 213 27.00 -3.33 24.10
C VAL A 213 27.35 -4.21 22.89
N VAL A 214 28.38 -3.81 22.14
CA VAL A 214 29.08 -4.69 21.19
C VAL A 214 30.46 -4.99 21.75
N MET A 215 30.79 -6.27 21.93
CA MET A 215 32.04 -6.68 22.57
C MET A 215 32.59 -8.00 22.04
N PRO A 216 33.93 -8.20 22.06
CA PRO A 216 34.53 -9.53 21.92
C PRO A 216 34.11 -10.46 23.06
N LEU A 217 33.98 -11.75 22.75
CA LEU A 217 33.56 -12.80 23.69
C LEU A 217 34.71 -13.69 24.16
N ASP A 218 35.95 -13.22 24.01
CA ASP A 218 37.18 -13.79 24.56
C ASP A 218 37.79 -12.92 25.68
N LEU A 219 37.10 -11.83 26.07
CA LEU A 219 37.52 -10.96 27.16
C LEU A 219 37.59 -11.73 28.49
N PRO A 220 38.55 -11.41 29.38
CA PRO A 220 38.63 -12.02 30.70
C PRO A 220 37.30 -11.91 31.46
N GLY A 221 36.83 -13.04 31.99
CA GLY A 221 35.55 -13.14 32.70
C GLY A 221 34.37 -13.59 31.83
N VAL A 222 34.54 -13.69 30.50
CA VAL A 222 33.53 -14.31 29.61
C VAL A 222 33.73 -15.82 29.57
N THR A 223 32.66 -16.58 29.82
CA THR A 223 32.64 -18.05 29.61
C THR A 223 31.36 -18.49 28.93
N ARG A 224 31.36 -19.69 28.33
CA ARG A 224 30.24 -20.20 27.53
C ARG A 224 29.68 -21.49 28.12
N GLY A 225 28.37 -21.66 27.98
CA GLY A 225 27.68 -22.91 28.29
C GLY A 225 27.87 -23.97 27.20
N LYS A 226 27.25 -25.13 27.42
CA LYS A 226 27.22 -26.20 26.42
C LYS A 226 26.20 -25.92 25.31
N PRO A 227 26.40 -26.46 24.10
CA PRO A 227 25.40 -26.43 23.05
C PRO A 227 24.07 -27.04 23.47
N LEU A 228 22.96 -26.36 23.15
CA LEU A 228 21.62 -26.77 23.55
C LEU A 228 21.08 -27.94 22.69
N VAL A 229 20.55 -28.97 23.35
CA VAL A 229 19.80 -30.06 22.69
C VAL A 229 18.38 -29.60 22.38
N LYS A 230 17.99 -29.61 21.11
CA LYS A 230 16.70 -29.09 20.63
C LYS A 230 15.92 -30.10 19.80
N MET A 231 14.60 -29.90 19.74
CA MET A 231 13.75 -30.68 18.84
C MET A 231 14.00 -30.33 17.37
N GLY A 232 14.14 -29.05 17.02
CA GLY A 232 14.32 -28.54 15.66
C GLY A 232 15.39 -27.46 15.63
N GLN A 233 15.66 -26.93 14.43
CA GLN A 233 16.77 -26.04 14.10
C GLN A 233 18.08 -26.55 14.71
N ARG A 234 18.34 -27.84 14.53
CA ARG A 234 19.49 -28.50 15.17
C ARG A 234 20.82 -28.08 14.53
N SER A 235 20.76 -27.56 13.31
CA SER A 235 21.85 -26.87 12.61
C SER A 235 22.21 -25.51 13.22
N LEU A 236 21.29 -24.84 13.93
CA LEU A 236 21.55 -23.60 14.65
C LEU A 236 22.18 -23.92 16.00
N ASN A 237 23.43 -23.56 16.23
CA ASN A 237 24.04 -23.72 17.54
C ASN A 237 23.58 -22.61 18.49
N GLN A 238 23.19 -22.98 19.71
CA GLN A 238 22.76 -22.05 20.75
C GLN A 238 23.37 -22.47 22.09
N GLY A 239 23.71 -21.50 22.93
CA GLY A 239 24.23 -21.77 24.26
C GLY A 239 24.35 -20.51 25.11
N GLU A 240 24.60 -20.74 26.41
CA GLU A 240 24.67 -19.68 27.41
C GLU A 240 25.97 -18.88 27.27
N ILE A 241 25.92 -17.62 27.69
CA ILE A 241 27.10 -16.77 27.83
C ILE A 241 27.07 -16.17 29.24
N TYR A 242 28.16 -16.34 29.97
CA TYR A 242 28.33 -15.89 31.34
C TYR A 242 29.35 -14.76 31.38
N PHE A 243 29.06 -13.75 32.19
CA PHE A 243 29.91 -12.59 32.41
C PHE A 243 30.22 -12.47 33.91
N ASP A 244 31.49 -12.60 34.27
CA ASP A 244 32.00 -12.39 35.63
C ASP A 244 33.01 -11.25 35.62
N ASN A 245 32.59 -10.08 36.09
CA ASN A 245 33.40 -8.87 36.20
C ASN A 245 34.13 -8.48 34.91
N VAL A 246 33.45 -8.61 33.77
CA VAL A 246 34.03 -8.33 32.46
C VAL A 246 34.16 -6.82 32.28
N ARG A 247 35.39 -6.33 32.12
CA ARG A 247 35.67 -4.91 31.91
C ARG A 247 35.67 -4.58 30.42
N ILE A 248 34.90 -3.58 30.03
CA ILE A 248 34.89 -3.04 28.67
C ILE A 248 35.11 -1.52 28.68
N PRO A 249 35.79 -0.95 27.66
CA PRO A 249 35.85 0.49 27.49
C PRO A 249 34.49 1.07 27.07
N LYS A 250 34.22 2.33 27.43
CA LYS A 250 32.93 3.00 27.14
C LYS A 250 32.53 3.02 25.66
N TYR A 251 33.48 3.07 24.73
CA TYR A 251 33.16 3.09 23.29
C TYR A 251 32.47 1.81 22.81
N MET A 252 32.51 0.73 23.61
CA MET A 252 31.80 -0.52 23.32
C MET A 252 30.29 -0.46 23.61
N MET A 253 29.85 0.54 24.37
CA MET A 253 28.44 0.79 24.63
C MET A 253 27.83 1.57 23.46
N ILE A 254 26.96 0.91 22.69
CA ILE A 254 26.29 1.48 21.51
C ILE A 254 25.11 2.35 21.94
N ALA A 255 24.42 1.97 23.02
CA ALA A 255 23.34 2.76 23.59
C ALA A 255 23.35 2.67 25.12
N ASP A 256 23.61 3.80 25.77
CA ASP A 256 23.42 4.02 27.21
C ASP A 256 22.41 5.13 27.53
N ASP A 257 21.96 5.87 26.51
CA ASP A 257 20.85 6.80 26.62
C ASP A 257 19.49 6.05 26.55
N PRO A 258 18.54 6.29 27.47
CA PRO A 258 17.24 5.62 27.49
C PRO A 258 16.37 5.83 26.24
N VAL A 259 16.52 6.96 25.53
CA VAL A 259 15.78 7.22 24.30
C VAL A 259 16.38 6.40 23.16
N MET A 260 17.71 6.44 23.01
CA MET A 260 18.42 5.64 22.02
C MET A 260 18.20 4.15 22.23
N PHE A 261 18.32 3.66 23.47
CA PHE A 261 18.07 2.25 23.81
C PHE A 261 16.67 1.79 23.37
N ARG A 262 15.64 2.59 23.68
CA ARG A 262 14.26 2.30 23.29
C ARG A 262 14.06 2.33 21.78
N GLN A 263 14.63 3.33 21.10
CA GLN A 263 14.54 3.45 19.65
C GLN A 263 15.19 2.27 18.94
N LEU A 264 16.40 1.88 19.35
CA LEU A 264 17.10 0.72 18.80
C LEU A 264 16.36 -0.57 19.07
N SER A 265 15.87 -0.77 20.30
CA SER A 265 15.12 -1.97 20.66
C SER A 265 13.80 -2.10 19.89
N ASN A 266 13.05 -1.00 19.71
CA ASN A 266 11.83 -0.98 18.90
C ASN A 266 12.12 -1.21 17.41
N THR A 267 13.21 -0.61 16.90
CA THR A 267 13.66 -0.79 15.51
C THR A 267 14.03 -2.24 15.26
N GLN A 268 14.76 -2.84 16.19
CA GLN A 268 15.15 -4.23 16.14
C GLN A 268 13.94 -5.16 16.15
N LEU A 269 12.96 -4.92 17.03
CA LEU A 269 11.76 -5.74 17.11
C LEU A 269 10.96 -5.69 15.81
N GLY A 270 10.85 -4.54 15.14
CA GLY A 270 10.10 -4.45 13.89
C GLY A 270 10.87 -4.96 12.65
N SER A 271 12.19 -4.79 12.59
CA SER A 271 13.02 -5.25 11.47
C SER A 271 13.30 -6.76 11.54
N ALA A 272 13.71 -7.26 12.71
CA ALA A 272 13.99 -8.69 12.91
C ALA A 272 12.73 -9.53 12.68
N ASN A 273 11.58 -9.13 13.24
CA ASN A 273 10.33 -9.85 13.07
C ASN A 273 9.89 -9.89 11.60
N GLY A 274 10.10 -8.80 10.85
CA GLY A 274 9.89 -8.78 9.40
C GLY A 274 10.78 -9.82 8.68
N GLY A 275 12.07 -9.87 9.02
CA GLY A 275 13.02 -10.83 8.45
C GLY A 275 12.71 -12.29 8.80
N VAL A 276 12.40 -12.59 10.06
CA VAL A 276 11.97 -13.92 10.52
C VAL A 276 10.69 -14.35 9.80
N GLY A 277 9.72 -13.45 9.63
CA GLY A 277 8.52 -13.74 8.84
C GLY A 277 8.86 -14.21 7.42
N ILE A 278 9.85 -13.60 6.77
CA ILE A 278 10.33 -14.03 5.45
C ILE A 278 11.04 -15.38 5.49
N PHE A 279 11.91 -15.64 6.47
CA PHE A 279 12.55 -16.95 6.62
C PHE A 279 11.53 -18.08 6.69
N PHE A 280 10.51 -17.92 7.53
CA PHE A 280 9.45 -18.91 7.69
C PHE A 280 8.51 -18.98 6.48
N THR A 281 8.39 -17.91 5.69
CA THR A 281 7.75 -17.97 4.37
C THR A 281 8.52 -18.91 3.44
N GLY A 282 9.87 -18.82 3.43
CA GLY A 282 10.73 -19.74 2.71
C GLY A 282 10.53 -21.20 3.15
N LEU A 283 10.50 -21.44 4.47
CA LEU A 283 10.21 -22.77 5.04
C LEU A 283 8.83 -23.29 4.59
N ALA A 284 7.81 -22.43 4.61
CA ALA A 284 6.47 -22.80 4.16
C ALA A 284 6.48 -23.19 2.67
N GLN A 285 7.21 -22.45 1.83
CA GLN A 285 7.42 -22.78 0.42
C GLN A 285 8.10 -24.15 0.27
N ALA A 286 9.13 -24.44 1.06
CA ALA A 286 9.83 -25.73 1.05
C ALA A 286 8.88 -26.89 1.38
N ALA A 287 8.10 -26.76 2.46
CA ALA A 287 7.10 -27.74 2.85
C ALA A 287 6.06 -27.98 1.74
N PHE A 288 5.58 -26.91 1.10
CA PHE A 288 4.64 -27.01 -0.02
C PHE A 288 5.23 -27.72 -1.23
N GLU A 289 6.44 -27.36 -1.64
CA GLU A 289 7.10 -27.97 -2.79
C GLU A 289 7.40 -29.46 -2.57
N GLU A 290 7.84 -29.84 -1.37
CA GLU A 290 8.07 -31.25 -1.02
C GLU A 290 6.77 -32.06 -1.04
N ALA A 291 5.69 -31.52 -0.46
CA ALA A 291 4.38 -32.17 -0.49
C ALA A 291 3.85 -32.30 -1.92
N LEU A 292 4.02 -31.26 -2.75
CA LEU A 292 3.61 -31.25 -4.14
C LEU A 292 4.37 -32.29 -4.95
N ASP A 293 5.69 -32.40 -4.77
CA ASP A 293 6.52 -33.35 -5.49
C ASP A 293 6.26 -34.79 -5.04
N TYR A 294 6.14 -35.02 -3.73
CA TYR A 294 5.74 -36.32 -3.19
C TYR A 294 4.37 -36.75 -3.71
N ALA A 295 3.40 -35.83 -3.76
CA ALA A 295 2.05 -36.15 -4.22
C ALA A 295 1.98 -36.54 -5.70
N LYS A 296 2.87 -36.01 -6.55
CA LYS A 296 2.96 -36.39 -7.97
C LYS A 296 3.49 -37.81 -8.16
N ASN A 297 4.38 -38.26 -7.27
CA ASN A 297 5.10 -39.52 -7.46
C ASN A 297 4.50 -40.69 -6.65
N ARG A 298 3.92 -40.43 -5.48
CA ARG A 298 3.36 -41.49 -4.62
C ARG A 298 2.05 -42.03 -5.19
N VAL A 299 1.94 -43.35 -5.32
CA VAL A 299 0.72 -44.04 -5.79
C VAL A 299 -0.01 -44.74 -4.63
N GLN A 300 -1.31 -44.48 -4.48
CA GLN A 300 -2.24 -45.19 -3.61
C GLN A 300 -3.64 -45.22 -4.22
N GLY A 301 -4.39 -46.30 -3.98
CA GLY A 301 -5.71 -46.46 -4.60
C GLY A 301 -5.65 -46.55 -6.13
N GLY A 302 -4.53 -47.01 -6.69
CA GLY A 302 -4.34 -47.25 -8.13
C GLY A 302 -3.89 -46.03 -8.96
N LYS A 303 -3.64 -44.85 -8.35
CA LYS A 303 -3.19 -43.64 -9.06
C LYS A 303 -2.30 -42.74 -8.20
N PRO A 304 -1.52 -41.82 -8.80
CA PRO A 304 -0.80 -40.78 -8.06
C PRO A 304 -1.70 -40.05 -7.07
N ILE A 305 -1.21 -39.80 -5.85
CA ILE A 305 -2.06 -39.25 -4.80
C ILE A 305 -2.52 -37.80 -5.09
N ILE A 306 -1.77 -37.06 -5.92
CA ILE A 306 -2.18 -35.75 -6.43
C ILE A 306 -3.51 -35.80 -7.22
N GLU A 307 -3.95 -36.97 -7.68
CA GLU A 307 -5.23 -37.13 -8.38
C GLU A 307 -6.44 -37.29 -7.43
N HIS A 308 -6.22 -37.45 -6.13
CA HIS A 308 -7.30 -37.50 -5.13
C HIS A 308 -7.75 -36.08 -4.76
N GLN A 309 -9.06 -35.83 -4.74
CA GLN A 309 -9.62 -34.49 -4.54
C GLN A 309 -9.18 -33.85 -3.22
N ASN A 310 -9.15 -34.63 -2.13
CA ASN A 310 -8.71 -34.16 -0.82
C ASN A 310 -7.24 -33.70 -0.82
N ILE A 311 -6.35 -34.35 -1.59
CA ILE A 311 -4.94 -33.94 -1.72
C ILE A 311 -4.85 -32.65 -2.54
N LYS A 312 -5.61 -32.52 -3.64
CA LYS A 312 -5.65 -31.27 -4.42
C LYS A 312 -6.10 -30.07 -3.58
N LEU A 313 -7.14 -30.25 -2.76
CA LEU A 313 -7.63 -29.19 -1.86
C LEU A 313 -6.57 -28.77 -0.85
N LYS A 314 -5.85 -29.73 -0.23
CA LYS A 314 -4.75 -29.43 0.68
C LYS A 314 -3.62 -28.68 0.00
N LEU A 315 -3.17 -29.15 -1.17
CA LEU A 315 -2.10 -28.50 -1.93
C LEU A 315 -2.48 -27.07 -2.33
N TYR A 316 -3.73 -26.83 -2.72
CA TYR A 316 -4.18 -25.49 -3.08
C TYR A 316 -4.27 -24.54 -1.86
N ASP A 317 -4.75 -25.03 -0.71
CA ASP A 317 -4.76 -24.27 0.54
C ASP A 317 -3.34 -23.91 1.01
N MET A 318 -2.41 -24.88 0.90
CA MET A 318 -0.99 -24.65 1.17
C MET A 318 -0.40 -23.58 0.23
N PHE A 319 -0.65 -23.69 -1.07
CA PHE A 319 -0.22 -22.70 -2.07
C PHE A 319 -0.74 -21.30 -1.71
N ALA A 320 -2.05 -21.14 -1.51
CA ALA A 320 -2.66 -19.85 -1.18
C ALA A 320 -2.10 -19.27 0.13
N SER A 321 -1.84 -20.12 1.13
CA SER A 321 -1.24 -19.73 2.40
C SER A 321 0.17 -19.18 2.21
N VAL A 322 1.01 -19.86 1.43
CA VAL A 322 2.38 -19.43 1.16
C VAL A 322 2.40 -18.10 0.40
N GLU A 323 1.55 -17.93 -0.61
CA GLU A 323 1.47 -16.66 -1.35
C GLU A 323 0.99 -15.50 -0.47
N ALA A 324 0.05 -15.76 0.46
CA ALA A 324 -0.38 -14.76 1.43
C ALA A 324 0.75 -14.36 2.39
N ALA A 325 1.50 -15.34 2.90
CA ALA A 325 2.65 -15.10 3.78
C ALA A 325 3.75 -14.31 3.06
N ARG A 326 4.08 -14.70 1.82
CA ARG A 326 5.03 -13.97 0.97
C ARG A 326 4.60 -12.53 0.73
N SER A 327 3.34 -12.31 0.36
CA SER A 327 2.80 -10.98 0.09
C SER A 327 2.88 -10.07 1.32
N LEU A 328 2.46 -10.56 2.49
CA LEU A 328 2.52 -9.79 3.74
C LEU A 328 3.97 -9.54 4.16
N GLY A 329 4.78 -10.60 4.27
CA GLY A 329 6.15 -10.52 4.76
C GLY A 329 7.01 -9.59 3.90
N ARG A 330 6.96 -9.73 2.56
CA ARG A 330 7.78 -8.91 1.67
C ARG A 330 7.35 -7.45 1.73
N ARG A 331 6.05 -7.19 1.72
CA ARG A 331 5.51 -5.82 1.83
C ARG A 331 5.96 -5.13 3.11
N VAL A 332 5.90 -5.83 4.24
CA VAL A 332 6.30 -5.29 5.54
C VAL A 332 7.80 -5.01 5.59
N LEU A 333 8.63 -5.95 5.12
CA LEU A 333 10.08 -5.78 5.07
C LEU A 333 10.45 -4.57 4.21
N VAL A 334 9.91 -4.50 2.97
CA VAL A 334 10.16 -3.38 2.07
C VAL A 334 9.73 -2.05 2.70
N TYR A 335 8.53 -2.00 3.28
CA TYR A 335 8.04 -0.78 3.93
C TYR A 335 8.95 -0.33 5.08
N ASN A 336 9.29 -1.22 6.03
CA ASN A 336 10.10 -0.86 7.19
C ASN A 336 11.53 -0.48 6.79
N SER A 337 12.13 -1.16 5.81
CA SER A 337 13.44 -0.77 5.28
C SER A 337 13.42 0.64 4.68
N MET A 338 12.35 1.01 3.96
CA MET A 338 12.21 2.37 3.43
C MET A 338 12.03 3.43 4.52
N GLN A 339 11.32 3.12 5.62
CA GLN A 339 11.22 4.03 6.77
C GLN A 339 12.59 4.30 7.39
N ILE A 340 13.42 3.26 7.58
CA ILE A 340 14.79 3.40 8.10
C ILE A 340 15.62 4.32 7.20
N LYS A 341 15.61 4.08 5.88
CA LYS A 341 16.34 4.91 4.90
C LYS A 341 15.92 6.39 4.95
N GLN A 342 14.66 6.64 5.26
CA GLN A 342 14.10 8.00 5.33
C GLN A 342 14.23 8.65 6.72
N GLY A 343 14.92 7.99 7.67
CA GLY A 343 15.06 8.48 9.04
C GLY A 343 13.75 8.51 9.81
N ARG A 344 12.78 7.67 9.43
CA ARG A 344 11.43 7.62 10.00
C ARG A 344 11.28 6.41 10.93
N PRO A 345 10.43 6.50 11.96
CA PRO A 345 10.12 5.36 12.81
C PRO A 345 9.56 4.20 11.97
N ILE A 346 10.08 3.00 12.20
CA ILE A 346 9.51 1.81 11.58
C ILE A 346 8.14 1.47 12.15
N ALA A 347 7.34 0.73 11.39
CA ALA A 347 6.08 0.21 11.88
C ALA A 347 6.27 -1.16 12.55
N THR A 348 6.66 -1.14 13.83
CA THR A 348 6.93 -2.36 14.63
C THR A 348 5.75 -3.32 14.66
N HIS A 349 4.52 -2.81 14.77
CA HIS A 349 3.29 -3.62 14.74
C HIS A 349 3.10 -4.40 13.43
N TYR A 350 3.55 -3.86 12.28
CA TYR A 350 3.52 -4.60 11.02
C TYR A 350 4.61 -5.68 10.96
N GLY A 351 5.80 -5.42 11.52
CA GLY A 351 6.85 -6.43 11.70
C GLY A 351 6.35 -7.62 12.53
N ILE A 352 5.69 -7.33 13.65
CA ILE A 352 5.01 -8.32 14.50
C ILE A 352 3.95 -9.11 13.72
N ALA A 353 3.10 -8.41 12.96
CA ALA A 353 2.06 -9.05 12.15
C ALA A 353 2.66 -9.99 11.09
N ALA A 354 3.76 -9.60 10.44
CA ALA A 354 4.48 -10.45 9.49
C ALA A 354 5.05 -11.70 10.16
N LYS A 355 5.78 -11.56 11.29
CA LYS A 355 6.36 -12.70 12.02
C LYS A 355 5.29 -13.69 12.46
N THR A 356 4.27 -13.21 13.15
CA THR A 356 3.21 -14.06 13.71
C THR A 356 2.43 -14.75 12.59
N PHE A 357 2.01 -14.03 11.55
CA PHE A 357 1.29 -14.62 10.44
C PHE A 357 2.12 -15.64 9.65
N CYS A 358 3.35 -15.29 9.27
CA CYS A 358 4.19 -16.15 8.44
C CYS A 358 4.64 -17.42 9.18
N THR A 359 4.94 -17.34 10.48
CA THR A 359 5.32 -18.52 11.27
C THR A 359 4.14 -19.46 11.51
N GLU A 360 2.94 -18.94 11.74
CA GLU A 360 1.70 -19.74 11.79
C GLU A 360 1.41 -20.45 10.46
N VAL A 361 1.56 -19.72 9.34
CA VAL A 361 1.45 -20.31 8.00
C VAL A 361 2.49 -21.41 7.80
N ALA A 362 3.75 -21.17 8.16
CA ALA A 362 4.82 -22.15 8.01
C ALA A 362 4.53 -23.43 8.79
N PHE A 363 4.10 -23.32 10.04
CA PHE A 363 3.72 -24.47 10.85
C PHE A 363 2.52 -25.21 10.27
N ARG A 364 1.46 -24.49 9.86
CA ARG A 364 0.28 -25.08 9.23
C ARG A 364 0.63 -25.85 7.95
N VAL A 365 1.42 -25.23 7.08
CA VAL A 365 1.83 -25.81 5.79
C VAL A 365 2.74 -27.01 6.01
N ALA A 366 3.73 -26.92 6.90
CA ALA A 366 4.60 -28.06 7.24
C ALA A 366 3.82 -29.23 7.87
N SER A 367 2.85 -28.93 8.74
CA SER A 367 1.96 -29.95 9.31
C SER A 367 1.11 -30.66 8.24
N GLN A 368 0.54 -29.91 7.29
CA GLN A 368 -0.20 -30.50 6.17
C GLN A 368 0.71 -31.31 5.24
N ALA A 369 1.95 -30.86 5.03
CA ALA A 369 2.94 -31.59 4.24
C ALA A 369 3.25 -32.96 4.88
N VAL A 370 3.55 -33.01 6.19
CA VAL A 370 3.71 -34.29 6.91
C VAL A 370 2.47 -35.18 6.75
N GLN A 371 1.27 -34.61 6.84
CA GLN A 371 0.02 -35.34 6.65
C GLN A 371 -0.15 -35.92 5.23
N ILE A 372 0.33 -35.23 4.19
CA ILE A 372 0.32 -35.69 2.80
C ILE A 372 1.32 -36.84 2.59
N PHE A 373 2.49 -36.76 3.23
CA PHE A 373 3.47 -37.85 3.22
C PHE A 373 2.94 -39.11 3.93
N GLY A 374 2.11 -38.96 4.96
CA GLY A 374 1.65 -40.06 5.81
C GLY A 374 2.78 -40.56 6.70
N SER A 375 2.84 -41.87 6.98
CA SER A 375 3.89 -42.44 7.85
C SER A 375 5.34 -42.09 7.43
N PRO A 376 5.69 -42.05 6.13
CA PRO A 376 6.99 -41.53 5.67
C PRO A 376 7.36 -40.14 6.21
N GLY A 377 6.38 -39.24 6.37
CA GLY A 377 6.61 -37.87 6.86
C GLY A 377 6.96 -37.80 8.35
N LEU A 378 6.92 -38.92 9.06
CA LEU A 378 7.35 -39.05 10.47
C LEU A 378 8.74 -39.69 10.59
N SER A 379 9.39 -40.01 9.46
CA SER A 379 10.70 -40.66 9.41
C SER A 379 11.79 -39.66 9.04
N LYS A 380 12.96 -39.75 9.70
CA LYS A 380 14.18 -38.99 9.38
C LYS A 380 14.77 -39.30 7.99
N GLU A 381 14.17 -40.26 7.26
CA GLU A 381 14.49 -40.53 5.86
C GLU A 381 14.02 -39.40 4.92
N PHE A 382 12.98 -38.65 5.29
CA PHE A 382 12.42 -37.55 4.52
C PHE A 382 12.67 -36.22 5.22
N HIS A 383 13.12 -35.21 4.48
CA HIS A 383 13.45 -33.90 5.04
C HIS A 383 12.23 -33.19 5.66
N ILE A 384 11.01 -33.49 5.20
CA ILE A 384 9.79 -32.83 5.68
C ILE A 384 9.57 -32.91 7.20
N GLU A 385 10.07 -33.96 7.88
CA GLU A 385 9.96 -34.06 9.34
C GLU A 385 10.83 -33.01 10.05
N GLN A 386 12.02 -32.72 9.51
CA GLN A 386 12.88 -31.63 9.97
C GLN A 386 12.18 -30.29 9.74
N VAL A 387 11.67 -30.05 8.53
CA VAL A 387 10.93 -28.82 8.18
C VAL A 387 9.77 -28.57 9.14
N PHE A 388 9.04 -29.62 9.53
CA PHE A 388 7.97 -29.53 10.53
C PHE A 388 8.49 -29.18 11.94
N ARG A 389 9.56 -29.83 12.40
CA ARG A 389 10.17 -29.51 13.70
C ARG A 389 10.65 -28.07 13.73
N ASP A 390 11.29 -27.62 12.67
CA ASP A 390 11.83 -26.27 12.53
C ASP A 390 10.69 -25.23 12.50
N ALA A 391 9.61 -25.50 11.77
CA ALA A 391 8.41 -24.66 11.74
C ALA A 391 7.80 -24.44 13.13
N ARG A 392 7.86 -25.48 14.00
CA ARG A 392 7.32 -25.40 15.36
C ARG A 392 8.10 -24.40 16.23
N LEU A 393 9.41 -24.26 16.04
CA LEU A 393 10.25 -23.33 16.78
C LEU A 393 9.91 -21.87 16.44
N GLY A 394 9.55 -21.59 15.19
CA GLY A 394 9.17 -20.25 14.71
C GLY A 394 8.03 -19.58 15.47
N LEU A 395 7.15 -20.37 16.10
CA LEU A 395 6.06 -19.85 16.93
C LEU A 395 6.55 -19.25 18.27
N ILE A 396 7.78 -19.57 18.68
CA ILE A 396 8.35 -19.25 20.01
C ILE A 396 9.54 -18.28 19.90
N GLU A 397 10.44 -18.53 18.95
CA GLU A 397 11.66 -17.72 18.80
C GLU A 397 11.39 -16.29 18.30
N ASP A 398 12.36 -15.40 18.54
CA ASP A 398 12.26 -13.95 18.24
C ASP A 398 10.95 -13.32 18.74
N GLY A 399 10.54 -13.79 19.92
CA GLY A 399 9.30 -13.44 20.58
C GLY A 399 8.20 -14.46 20.34
N VAL A 400 7.65 -14.98 21.43
CA VAL A 400 6.50 -15.88 21.37
C VAL A 400 5.32 -15.16 20.72
N ASN A 401 4.64 -15.83 19.78
CA ASN A 401 3.60 -15.19 18.97
C ASN A 401 2.56 -14.45 19.82
N GLU A 402 2.11 -15.02 20.94
CA GLU A 402 1.16 -14.38 21.84
C GLU A 402 1.72 -13.12 22.50
N SER A 403 2.96 -13.15 23.00
CA SER A 403 3.61 -11.97 23.60
C SER A 403 3.80 -10.86 22.57
N LEU A 404 4.20 -11.22 21.35
CA LEU A 404 4.31 -10.28 20.24
C LEU A 404 2.95 -9.70 19.87
N MET A 405 1.89 -10.50 19.81
CA MET A 405 0.54 -10.00 19.54
C MET A 405 0.04 -9.07 20.65
N ILE A 406 0.41 -9.32 21.92
CA ILE A 406 0.12 -8.39 23.01
C ILE A 406 0.86 -7.06 22.77
N GLU A 407 2.15 -7.09 22.44
CA GLU A 407 2.88 -5.85 22.17
C GLU A 407 2.38 -5.12 20.92
N GLY A 408 2.10 -5.86 19.85
CA GLY A 408 1.44 -5.36 18.65
C GLY A 408 0.10 -4.70 18.97
N SER A 409 -0.67 -5.29 19.89
CA SER A 409 -1.94 -4.72 20.35
C SER A 409 -1.75 -3.45 21.15
N THR A 410 -0.66 -3.30 21.92
CA THR A 410 -0.33 -2.05 22.62
C THR A 410 -0.22 -0.88 21.64
N HIS A 411 0.39 -1.10 20.47
CA HIS A 411 0.44 -0.09 19.41
C HIS A 411 -0.94 0.22 18.81
N LEU A 412 -1.82 -0.78 18.67
CA LEU A 412 -3.19 -0.60 18.18
C LEU A 412 -4.11 0.11 19.19
N VAL A 413 -3.94 -0.16 20.48
CA VAL A 413 -4.78 0.40 21.55
C VAL A 413 -4.36 1.84 21.90
N LYS A 414 -3.06 2.12 21.95
CA LYS A 414 -2.54 3.50 22.13
C LYS A 414 -2.83 4.38 20.91
N GLY A 415 -2.85 3.78 19.72
CA GLY A 415 -3.37 4.41 18.51
C GLY A 415 -4.89 4.37 18.50
N SER A 416 -5.57 5.20 19.30
CA SER A 416 -7.03 5.37 19.26
C SER A 416 -7.51 5.50 17.81
N GLY A 417 -8.17 4.46 17.27
CA GLY A 417 -8.65 4.38 15.89
C GLY A 417 -7.95 3.26 15.11
N ILE A 418 -8.62 2.11 14.94
CA ILE A 418 -8.19 1.06 14.02
C ILE A 418 -8.35 1.65 12.60
N LEU A 419 -7.22 2.13 12.05
CA LEU A 419 -7.06 3.04 10.90
C LEU A 419 -7.26 4.53 11.18
N ASN A 420 -6.57 5.04 12.21
CA ASN A 420 -6.24 6.44 12.32
C ASN A 420 -5.14 6.80 11.28
N ILE A 421 -5.49 6.75 9.99
CA ILE A 421 -4.73 7.43 8.95
C ILE A 421 -4.94 8.92 9.19
N LYS A 422 -4.11 9.50 10.05
CA LYS A 422 -3.94 10.94 10.08
C LYS A 422 -3.21 11.32 8.78
N ALA A 423 -3.49 12.48 8.17
CA ALA A 423 -2.77 12.97 6.99
C ALA A 423 -1.23 13.10 7.21
N GLU A 424 -0.81 13.10 8.48
CA GLU A 424 0.59 13.04 8.91
C GLU A 424 1.17 11.61 9.00
N ASN A 425 0.33 10.57 9.09
CA ASN A 425 0.70 9.14 9.16
C ASN A 425 0.41 8.38 7.85
N VAL A 426 -0.38 8.94 6.93
CA VAL A 426 -0.21 8.66 5.50
C VAL A 426 0.72 9.72 4.97
N GLN A 427 1.97 9.32 4.80
CA GLN A 427 2.79 9.97 3.80
C GLN A 427 2.04 9.90 2.47
N ALA A 428 1.79 11.08 1.87
CA ALA A 428 2.02 11.22 0.44
C ALA A 428 3.29 10.43 0.14
N ALA A 429 3.26 9.52 -0.83
CA ALA A 429 4.44 8.79 -1.27
C ALA A 429 5.63 9.73 -1.14
N ALA A 430 6.51 9.46 -0.16
CA ALA A 430 7.62 10.36 0.08
C ALA A 430 8.31 10.49 -1.28
N PRO A 431 8.66 11.72 -1.70
CA PRO A 431 9.24 11.94 -3.02
C PRO A 431 10.31 10.89 -3.16
N ALA A 432 10.22 10.08 -4.23
CA ALA A 432 11.31 9.20 -4.61
C ALA A 432 12.56 10.07 -4.48
N ALA A 433 13.42 9.70 -3.51
CA ALA A 433 14.49 10.52 -2.98
C ALA A 433 15.13 11.24 -4.13
N THR A 434 14.90 12.57 -4.27
CA THR A 434 15.17 13.36 -5.48
C THR A 434 15.89 12.50 -6.49
N VAL A 435 15.11 11.68 -7.21
CA VAL A 435 15.68 11.00 -8.35
C VAL A 435 16.19 12.19 -9.13
N GLU A 436 17.50 12.25 -9.38
CA GLU A 436 17.97 13.16 -10.40
C GLU A 436 17.12 12.82 -11.65
N GLY A 437 16.03 13.58 -11.88
CA GLY A 437 14.94 13.21 -12.79
C GLY A 437 13.46 13.36 -12.38
N GLY A 438 13.07 13.88 -11.21
CA GLY A 438 11.64 14.17 -10.90
C GLY A 438 11.05 15.36 -11.69
N MET A 439 9.72 15.40 -11.91
CA MET A 439 9.07 16.46 -12.71
C MET A 439 9.30 17.86 -12.09
N THR A 440 9.75 18.82 -12.91
CA THR A 440 9.91 20.22 -12.49
C THR A 440 8.62 21.02 -12.68
N TRP A 441 8.60 22.28 -12.22
CA TRP A 441 7.48 23.18 -12.53
C TRP A 441 7.31 23.34 -14.04
N GLU A 442 8.41 23.46 -14.79
CA GLU A 442 8.40 23.61 -16.24
C GLU A 442 7.76 22.39 -16.94
N ASP A 443 7.93 21.19 -16.40
CA ASP A 443 7.33 19.95 -16.95
C ASP A 443 5.80 19.92 -16.83
N VAL A 444 5.26 20.52 -15.76
CA VAL A 444 3.83 20.44 -15.41
C VAL A 444 3.09 21.76 -15.55
N GLU A 445 3.80 22.87 -15.76
CA GLU A 445 3.24 24.20 -16.00
C GLU A 445 2.20 24.19 -17.13
N PRO A 446 2.38 23.49 -18.27
CA PRO A 446 1.36 23.42 -19.31
C PRO A 446 0.04 22.78 -18.86
N VAL A 447 0.02 22.01 -17.76
CA VAL A 447 -1.19 21.43 -17.18
C VAL A 447 -1.89 22.43 -16.26
N PHE A 448 -1.14 23.10 -15.38
CA PHE A 448 -1.70 24.03 -14.39
C PHE A 448 -1.91 25.46 -14.92
N ARG A 449 -1.15 25.84 -15.93
CA ARG A 449 -1.13 27.16 -16.60
C ARG A 449 -1.07 26.95 -18.12
N PRO A 450 -2.09 26.33 -18.74
CA PRO A 450 -2.07 26.02 -20.17
C PRO A 450 -2.06 27.27 -21.08
N GLY A 451 -2.31 28.47 -20.53
CA GLY A 451 -2.19 29.73 -21.25
C GLY A 451 -3.05 29.79 -22.51
N ASP A 452 -2.47 30.29 -23.60
CA ASP A 452 -3.17 30.49 -24.89
C ASP A 452 -3.51 29.20 -25.63
N SER A 453 -3.02 28.04 -25.17
CA SER A 453 -3.40 26.75 -25.77
C SER A 453 -4.89 26.48 -25.65
N ILE A 454 -5.56 27.10 -24.66
CA ILE A 454 -7.00 26.93 -24.43
C ILE A 454 -7.77 28.05 -25.11
N LYS A 455 -8.60 27.68 -26.09
CA LYS A 455 -9.56 28.60 -26.70
C LYS A 455 -10.91 28.39 -26.04
N MET A 456 -11.42 29.43 -25.40
CA MET A 456 -12.73 29.41 -24.76
C MET A 456 -13.84 29.60 -25.78
N GLY A 457 -15.04 29.12 -25.44
CA GLY A 457 -16.21 29.26 -26.27
C GLY A 457 -16.60 30.73 -26.44
N VAL A 458 -16.88 31.15 -27.68
CA VAL A 458 -17.35 32.50 -28.00
C VAL A 458 -18.86 32.45 -28.10
N MET A 459 -19.52 33.15 -27.18
CA MET A 459 -20.97 33.22 -27.13
C MET A 459 -21.49 34.49 -27.80
N LYS A 460 -22.66 34.41 -28.44
CA LYS A 460 -23.30 35.55 -29.07
C LYS A 460 -24.80 35.54 -28.81
N CYS A 461 -25.34 36.71 -28.47
CA CYS A 461 -26.76 36.98 -28.43
C CYS A 461 -27.18 37.74 -29.68
N ASP A 462 -28.22 37.27 -30.36
CA ASP A 462 -28.92 37.97 -31.43
C ASP A 462 -29.97 38.90 -30.79
N ALA A 463 -29.66 40.19 -30.75
CA ALA A 463 -30.51 41.19 -30.11
C ALA A 463 -31.90 41.30 -30.74
N GLU A 464 -32.05 40.99 -32.04
CA GLU A 464 -33.34 41.06 -32.74
C GLU A 464 -34.29 39.93 -32.34
N LYS A 465 -33.74 38.77 -31.95
CA LYS A 465 -34.52 37.60 -31.50
C LYS A 465 -34.67 37.53 -29.99
N CYS A 466 -33.84 38.26 -29.24
CA CYS A 466 -33.79 38.17 -27.79
C CYS A 466 -35.06 38.74 -27.15
N THR A 467 -35.69 37.95 -26.29
CA THR A 467 -36.89 38.36 -25.53
C THR A 467 -36.57 38.96 -24.17
N GLN A 468 -35.28 39.12 -23.83
CA GLN A 468 -34.81 39.64 -22.54
C GLN A 468 -35.32 38.84 -21.33
N CYS A 469 -35.66 37.55 -21.51
CA CYS A 469 -36.22 36.71 -20.45
C CYS A 469 -35.20 36.22 -19.40
N GLY A 470 -33.90 36.40 -19.63
CA GLY A 470 -32.83 36.03 -18.69
C GLY A 470 -32.59 34.51 -18.51
N LEU A 471 -33.33 33.63 -19.19
CA LEU A 471 -33.23 32.18 -18.97
C LEU A 471 -31.84 31.61 -19.31
N CYS A 472 -31.15 32.15 -20.30
CA CYS A 472 -29.78 31.76 -20.64
C CYS A 472 -28.76 32.13 -19.56
N ILE A 473 -28.99 33.25 -18.86
CA ILE A 473 -28.18 33.71 -17.72
C ILE A 473 -28.39 32.76 -16.54
N LEU A 474 -29.65 32.50 -16.21
CA LEU A 474 -30.02 31.60 -15.11
C LEU A 474 -29.52 30.17 -15.35
N ASN A 475 -29.64 29.66 -16.58
CA ASN A 475 -29.28 28.28 -16.92
C ASN A 475 -27.78 28.05 -17.16
N CYS A 476 -26.96 29.10 -17.19
CA CYS A 476 -25.53 28.94 -17.43
C CYS A 476 -24.85 28.28 -16.22
N PRO A 477 -24.26 27.08 -16.36
CA PRO A 477 -23.67 26.36 -15.23
C PRO A 477 -22.43 27.06 -14.66
N PHE A 478 -21.73 27.84 -15.49
CA PHE A 478 -20.51 28.55 -15.13
C PHE A 478 -20.73 30.06 -15.03
N LYS A 479 -22.00 30.52 -15.01
CA LYS A 479 -22.38 31.93 -14.82
C LYS A 479 -21.65 32.91 -15.75
N CYS A 480 -21.37 32.46 -16.98
CA CYS A 480 -20.63 33.25 -17.97
C CYS A 480 -21.45 34.38 -18.60
N TRP A 481 -22.76 34.44 -18.38
CA TRP A 481 -23.58 35.52 -18.91
C TRP A 481 -23.90 36.52 -17.80
N GLU A 482 -23.95 37.79 -18.17
CA GLU A 482 -24.54 38.85 -17.36
C GLU A 482 -25.49 39.70 -18.21
N GLU A 483 -26.27 40.53 -17.55
CA GLU A 483 -27.22 41.44 -18.20
C GLU A 483 -26.50 42.74 -18.54
N SER A 484 -26.53 43.16 -19.81
CA SER A 484 -26.06 44.48 -20.24
C SER A 484 -27.07 45.58 -19.91
N GLU A 485 -26.69 46.85 -20.15
CA GLU A 485 -27.59 48.01 -19.96
C GLU A 485 -28.89 47.92 -20.78
N ASP A 486 -28.86 47.31 -21.97
CA ASP A 486 -30.04 47.10 -22.82
C ASP A 486 -30.79 45.78 -22.53
N LYS A 487 -30.48 45.14 -21.38
CA LYS A 487 -31.04 43.88 -20.90
C LYS A 487 -30.79 42.67 -21.81
N THR A 488 -29.84 42.79 -22.74
CA THR A 488 -29.42 41.65 -23.53
C THR A 488 -28.34 40.84 -22.80
N PRO A 489 -28.31 39.51 -22.95
CA PRO A 489 -27.25 38.71 -22.38
C PRO A 489 -25.90 39.01 -23.06
N VAL A 490 -24.89 39.36 -22.26
CA VAL A 490 -23.50 39.54 -22.69
C VAL A 490 -22.57 38.65 -21.89
N LEU A 491 -21.37 38.38 -22.42
CA LEU A 491 -20.36 37.60 -21.72
C LEU A 491 -19.84 38.40 -20.51
N LYS A 492 -19.92 37.80 -19.32
CA LYS A 492 -19.42 38.37 -18.06
C LYS A 492 -17.89 38.49 -18.10
N GLU A 493 -17.38 39.66 -17.75
CA GLU A 493 -15.93 39.90 -17.68
C GLU A 493 -15.25 38.93 -16.69
N GLY A 494 -14.13 38.33 -17.10
CA GLY A 494 -13.39 37.36 -16.29
C GLY A 494 -13.93 35.93 -16.28
N TYR A 495 -15.03 35.64 -17.00
CA TYR A 495 -15.61 34.30 -17.09
C TYR A 495 -15.37 33.67 -18.46
N ALA A 496 -15.20 32.35 -18.46
CA ALA A 496 -14.90 31.57 -19.66
C ALA A 496 -16.01 30.55 -19.97
N CYS A 497 -16.51 30.56 -21.22
CA CYS A 497 -17.49 29.57 -21.66
C CYS A 497 -16.80 28.28 -22.11
N PHE A 498 -17.29 27.14 -21.61
CA PHE A 498 -16.79 25.82 -21.98
C PHE A 498 -17.67 25.07 -22.97
N SER A 499 -18.49 25.80 -23.73
CA SER A 499 -19.32 25.26 -24.83
C SER A 499 -20.21 24.08 -24.44
N CYS A 500 -20.84 24.15 -23.26
CA CYS A 500 -21.79 23.13 -22.83
C CYS A 500 -23.17 23.24 -23.51
N TYR A 501 -23.48 24.38 -24.16
CA TYR A 501 -24.74 24.67 -24.85
C TYR A 501 -26.02 24.70 -23.99
N ASN A 502 -25.93 24.69 -22.65
CA ASN A 502 -27.13 24.77 -21.79
C ASN A 502 -27.93 26.08 -21.97
N CYS A 503 -27.25 27.19 -22.29
CA CYS A 503 -27.88 28.48 -22.53
C CYS A 503 -28.78 28.49 -23.79
N MET A 504 -28.39 27.74 -24.82
CA MET A 504 -29.18 27.62 -26.06
C MET A 504 -30.48 26.88 -25.81
N VAL A 505 -30.43 25.76 -25.08
CA VAL A 505 -31.61 24.93 -24.78
C VAL A 505 -32.65 25.69 -23.94
N ALA A 506 -32.21 26.62 -23.09
CA ALA A 506 -33.09 27.45 -22.27
C ALA A 506 -33.68 28.65 -23.04
N CYS A 507 -33.11 29.01 -24.20
CA CYS A 507 -33.57 30.14 -24.99
C CYS A 507 -34.83 29.76 -25.78
N PRO A 508 -35.95 30.48 -25.62
CA PRO A 508 -37.19 30.12 -26.32
C PRO A 508 -37.23 30.57 -27.80
N THR A 509 -36.29 31.41 -28.23
CA THR A 509 -36.29 32.04 -29.56
C THR A 509 -35.01 31.82 -30.35
N ASP A 510 -34.13 30.91 -29.89
CA ASP A 510 -32.83 30.63 -30.50
C ASP A 510 -31.95 31.88 -30.69
N ALA A 511 -32.12 32.89 -29.82
CA ALA A 511 -31.33 34.11 -29.82
C ALA A 511 -29.89 33.89 -29.33
N ILE A 512 -29.61 32.77 -28.66
CA ILE A 512 -28.30 32.46 -28.11
C ILE A 512 -27.57 31.46 -29.00
N SER A 513 -26.29 31.72 -29.27
CA SER A 513 -25.41 30.83 -30.02
C SER A 513 -24.01 30.77 -29.41
N ILE A 514 -23.31 29.68 -29.68
CA ILE A 514 -21.88 29.52 -29.44
C ILE A 514 -21.23 29.42 -30.81
N VAL A 515 -20.61 30.51 -31.26
CA VAL A 515 -20.06 30.66 -32.62
C VAL A 515 -18.65 30.10 -32.76
N SER A 516 -17.97 29.89 -31.64
CA SER A 516 -16.72 29.14 -31.55
C SER A 516 -16.77 28.27 -30.31
N SER A 517 -16.40 27.00 -30.43
CA SER A 517 -16.43 26.04 -29.34
C SER A 517 -15.13 26.06 -28.54
N TYR A 518 -15.22 25.71 -27.25
CA TYR A 518 -14.06 25.39 -26.45
C TYR A 518 -13.21 24.33 -27.15
N HIS A 519 -11.90 24.55 -27.25
CA HIS A 519 -10.93 23.58 -27.75
C HIS A 519 -9.52 23.93 -27.27
N ALA A 520 -8.65 22.93 -27.12
CA ALA A 520 -7.25 23.11 -26.73
C ALA A 520 -6.33 22.93 -27.94
N THR A 521 -5.78 23.99 -28.54
CA THR A 521 -4.98 23.98 -29.78
C THR A 521 -3.79 23.03 -29.77
N ASP A 522 -3.20 22.85 -28.61
CA ASP A 522 -1.96 22.12 -28.35
C ASP A 522 -1.85 21.80 -26.85
N GLY A 523 -0.76 21.13 -26.46
CA GLY A 523 -0.49 20.80 -25.07
C GLY A 523 -1.29 19.62 -24.51
N PRO A 524 -1.28 19.42 -23.17
CA PRO A 524 -1.78 18.20 -22.53
C PRO A 524 -3.29 17.98 -22.70
N PHE A 525 -4.06 19.02 -23.01
CA PHE A 525 -5.52 18.96 -23.17
C PHE A 525 -5.96 18.80 -24.63
N ALA A 526 -5.04 18.85 -25.60
CA ALA A 526 -5.37 18.71 -27.01
C ALA A 526 -5.86 17.28 -27.34
N THR A 527 -6.89 17.17 -28.19
CA THR A 527 -7.48 15.90 -28.59
C THR A 527 -7.13 15.58 -30.04
N SER A 528 -6.66 14.38 -30.36
CA SER A 528 -6.38 13.99 -31.76
C SER A 528 -7.54 13.20 -32.38
N PRO A 529 -8.01 13.53 -33.60
CA PRO A 529 -7.61 14.69 -34.41
C PRO A 529 -8.12 16.02 -33.84
N HIS A 530 -7.36 17.10 -34.04
CA HIS A 530 -7.62 18.41 -33.44
C HIS A 530 -7.85 19.53 -34.47
N PRO A 531 -8.82 20.46 -34.28
CA PRO A 531 -9.93 20.42 -33.34
C PRO A 531 -11.07 19.51 -33.81
N LEU A 532 -11.76 18.89 -32.86
CA LEU A 532 -12.97 18.11 -33.15
C LEU A 532 -14.13 19.05 -33.49
N PRO A 533 -14.87 18.79 -34.58
CA PRO A 533 -16.04 19.60 -34.92
C PRO A 533 -17.19 19.33 -33.95
N ALA A 534 -17.89 20.39 -33.54
CA ALA A 534 -19.14 20.26 -32.78
C ALA A 534 -20.31 20.06 -33.76
N LYS A 535 -20.88 18.84 -33.82
CA LYS A 535 -21.99 18.49 -34.72
C LYS A 535 -23.24 18.14 -33.93
N MET A 536 -24.41 18.38 -34.51
CA MET A 536 -25.66 17.79 -34.02
C MET A 536 -25.63 16.26 -34.18
N PRO A 537 -26.44 15.49 -33.43
CA PRO A 537 -26.59 14.06 -33.66
C PRO A 537 -26.92 13.77 -35.12
N LEU A 538 -26.35 12.70 -35.68
CA LEU A 538 -26.69 12.25 -37.03
C LEU A 538 -28.15 11.84 -37.09
N GLU A 539 -28.87 12.26 -38.13
CA GLU A 539 -30.26 11.84 -38.32
C GLU A 539 -30.37 10.30 -38.41
N PRO A 540 -31.36 9.69 -37.76
CA PRO A 540 -31.44 8.25 -37.63
C PRO A 540 -31.85 7.64 -38.97
N LYS A 541 -31.37 6.43 -39.21
CA LYS A 541 -31.67 5.65 -40.41
C LYS A 541 -32.18 4.25 -40.06
N ASP A 542 -33.05 3.69 -40.89
CA ASP A 542 -33.51 2.32 -40.77
C ASP A 542 -32.44 1.31 -41.26
N ALA A 543 -32.78 0.02 -41.24
CA ALA A 543 -31.84 -1.05 -41.64
C ALA A 543 -31.44 -0.96 -43.12
N GLU A 544 -32.26 -0.33 -43.95
CA GLU A 544 -32.05 -0.09 -45.37
C GLU A 544 -31.33 1.26 -45.65
N GLY A 545 -31.10 2.07 -44.62
CA GLY A 545 -30.43 3.36 -44.71
C GLY A 545 -31.35 4.55 -45.04
N ASN A 546 -32.66 4.38 -45.03
CA ASN A 546 -33.63 5.46 -45.23
C ASN A 546 -33.81 6.29 -43.94
N PRO A 547 -34.23 7.57 -44.04
CA PRO A 547 -34.53 8.38 -42.86
C PRO A 547 -35.56 7.72 -41.94
N ALA A 548 -35.28 7.69 -40.64
CA ALA A 548 -36.15 7.14 -39.60
C ALA A 548 -36.55 8.22 -38.58
N GLU A 549 -37.42 7.87 -37.64
CA GLU A 549 -37.69 8.72 -36.47
C GLU A 549 -36.98 8.18 -35.24
N TRP A 550 -36.45 9.10 -34.42
CA TRP A 550 -35.93 8.75 -33.09
C TRP A 550 -37.03 8.17 -32.20
N ASN A 551 -36.78 7.00 -31.63
CA ASN A 551 -37.65 6.41 -30.62
C ASN A 551 -37.55 7.15 -29.27
N ILE A 552 -38.44 6.82 -28.33
CA ILE A 552 -38.52 7.53 -27.04
C ILE A 552 -37.25 7.41 -26.19
N ILE A 553 -36.55 6.28 -26.27
CA ILE A 553 -35.30 6.06 -25.52
C ILE A 553 -34.20 6.90 -26.14
N GLU A 554 -34.08 6.91 -27.47
CA GLU A 554 -33.11 7.73 -28.20
C GLU A 554 -33.33 9.23 -27.91
N LYS A 555 -34.57 9.71 -28.00
CA LYS A 555 -34.92 11.09 -27.63
C LYS A 555 -34.56 11.38 -26.17
N THR A 556 -34.91 10.49 -25.24
CA THR A 556 -34.56 10.63 -23.81
C THR A 556 -33.06 10.74 -23.61
N VAL A 557 -32.26 9.93 -24.32
CA VAL A 557 -30.80 10.01 -24.29
C VAL A 557 -30.34 11.34 -24.88
N LEU A 558 -30.70 11.67 -26.13
CA LEU A 558 -30.14 12.82 -26.83
C LEU A 558 -30.58 14.18 -26.27
N GLU A 559 -31.78 14.27 -25.70
CA GLU A 559 -32.34 15.52 -25.17
C GLU A 559 -32.04 15.73 -23.67
N ARG A 560 -31.58 14.71 -22.94
CA ARG A 560 -31.29 14.86 -21.50
C ARG A 560 -30.16 15.86 -21.29
N ARG A 561 -30.38 16.73 -20.31
CA ARG A 561 -29.43 17.73 -19.87
C ARG A 561 -29.34 17.70 -18.34
N SER A 562 -28.20 18.12 -17.81
CA SER A 562 -28.08 18.38 -16.38
C SER A 562 -28.97 19.55 -15.99
N ILE A 563 -29.97 19.30 -15.16
CA ILE A 563 -30.89 20.31 -14.65
C ILE A 563 -30.30 20.93 -13.38
N ARG A 564 -30.27 22.26 -13.30
CA ARG A 564 -29.66 22.97 -12.16
C ARG A 564 -30.59 23.99 -11.52
N ASN A 565 -31.78 24.15 -12.09
CA ASN A 565 -32.78 25.09 -11.65
C ASN A 565 -34.05 24.31 -11.28
N TYR A 566 -34.23 24.10 -9.98
CA TYR A 566 -35.31 23.30 -9.41
C TYR A 566 -36.38 24.18 -8.80
N LYS A 567 -37.65 23.78 -8.95
CA LYS A 567 -38.77 24.32 -8.18
C LYS A 567 -38.59 23.91 -6.71
N ASP A 568 -39.24 24.63 -5.81
CA ASP A 568 -39.19 24.34 -4.38
C ASP A 568 -40.09 23.15 -3.98
N ASP A 569 -40.89 22.64 -4.91
CA ASP A 569 -41.73 21.46 -4.72
C ASP A 569 -40.89 20.23 -4.28
N PRO A 570 -41.28 19.55 -3.19
CA PRO A 570 -40.59 18.34 -2.77
C PRO A 570 -40.77 17.22 -3.80
N VAL A 571 -39.74 16.39 -3.99
CA VAL A 571 -39.87 15.18 -4.81
C VAL A 571 -40.56 14.10 -3.99
N PRO A 572 -41.70 13.54 -4.43
CA PRO A 572 -42.35 12.45 -3.72
C PRO A 572 -41.41 11.26 -3.55
N GLU A 573 -41.34 10.72 -2.32
CA GLU A 573 -40.50 9.56 -2.00
C GLU A 573 -40.67 8.37 -2.97
N PRO A 574 -41.88 8.02 -3.44
CA PRO A 574 -42.03 6.94 -4.44
C PRO A 574 -41.26 7.19 -5.73
N LEU A 575 -41.12 8.45 -6.17
CA LEU A 575 -40.32 8.79 -7.36
C LEU A 575 -38.83 8.67 -7.07
N ILE A 576 -38.36 9.12 -5.90
CA ILE A 576 -36.96 8.95 -5.47
C ILE A 576 -36.60 7.46 -5.43
N ARG A 577 -37.48 6.61 -4.89
CA ARG A 577 -37.30 5.15 -4.87
C ARG A 577 -37.22 4.55 -6.26
N ARG A 578 -38.09 4.98 -7.20
CA ARG A 578 -38.04 4.51 -8.59
C ARG A 578 -36.73 4.89 -9.28
N VAL A 579 -36.20 6.09 -9.02
CA VAL A 579 -34.88 6.51 -9.51
C VAL A 579 -33.79 5.62 -8.92
N MET A 580 -33.75 5.43 -7.60
CA MET A 580 -32.76 4.55 -6.95
C MET A 580 -32.86 3.09 -7.42
N GLU A 581 -34.06 2.59 -7.72
CA GLU A 581 -34.26 1.22 -8.19
C GLU A 581 -33.63 0.99 -9.57
N ALA A 582 -33.69 2.01 -10.45
CA ALA A 582 -32.98 1.97 -11.73
C ALA A 582 -31.46 1.86 -11.55
N GLY A 583 -30.92 2.53 -10.51
CA GLY A 583 -29.53 2.40 -10.10
C GLY A 583 -29.23 1.02 -9.51
N ARG A 584 -30.10 0.50 -8.63
CA ARG A 584 -29.96 -0.82 -8.01
C ARG A 584 -29.89 -1.95 -9.04
N PHE A 585 -30.59 -1.83 -10.16
CA PHE A 585 -30.59 -2.82 -11.25
C PHE A 585 -29.62 -2.49 -12.39
N ALA A 586 -28.75 -1.50 -12.21
CA ALA A 586 -27.72 -1.22 -13.19
C ALA A 586 -26.74 -2.39 -13.32
N PRO A 587 -26.25 -2.69 -14.54
CA PRO A 587 -25.28 -3.76 -14.74
C PRO A 587 -23.99 -3.42 -14.01
N SER A 588 -23.39 -4.44 -13.40
CA SER A 588 -22.09 -4.32 -12.72
C SER A 588 -21.21 -5.53 -12.98
N SER A 589 -19.90 -5.37 -12.84
CA SER A 589 -18.98 -6.50 -12.96
C SER A 589 -19.20 -7.48 -11.81
N GLY A 590 -19.33 -8.75 -12.16
CA GLY A 590 -19.68 -9.80 -11.19
C GLY A 590 -21.12 -9.71 -10.66
N ASN A 591 -21.96 -8.84 -11.21
CA ASN A 591 -23.37 -8.66 -10.81
C ASN A 591 -23.54 -8.50 -9.29
N CYS A 592 -22.76 -7.59 -8.70
CA CYS A 592 -22.69 -7.38 -7.25
C CYS A 592 -23.18 -6.01 -6.77
N GLN A 593 -23.48 -5.10 -7.71
CA GLN A 593 -24.03 -3.76 -7.46
C GLN A 593 -23.27 -3.05 -6.32
N PRO A 594 -21.97 -2.75 -6.51
CA PRO A 594 -21.06 -2.34 -5.45
C PRO A 594 -21.25 -0.87 -5.04
N TRP A 595 -22.49 -0.47 -4.79
CA TRP A 595 -22.87 0.89 -4.45
C TRP A 595 -23.90 0.94 -3.34
N LYS A 596 -23.83 2.01 -2.56
CA LYS A 596 -24.74 2.35 -1.46
C LYS A 596 -25.39 3.70 -1.74
N PHE A 597 -26.71 3.78 -1.57
CA PHE A 597 -27.46 5.02 -1.72
C PHE A 597 -27.80 5.62 -0.36
N ILE A 598 -27.67 6.94 -0.26
CA ILE A 598 -28.18 7.74 0.86
C ILE A 598 -29.06 8.84 0.27
N ALA A 599 -30.37 8.70 0.45
CA ALA A 599 -31.34 9.68 0.00
C ALA A 599 -31.59 10.72 1.11
N ILE A 600 -31.42 11.99 0.78
CA ILE A 600 -31.49 13.13 1.71
C ILE A 600 -32.52 14.12 1.15
N THR A 601 -33.58 14.34 1.90
CA THR A 601 -34.64 15.33 1.62
C THR A 601 -34.76 16.38 2.72
N ASP A 602 -34.00 16.22 3.80
CA ASP A 602 -33.90 17.19 4.89
C ASP A 602 -33.03 18.38 4.44
N LYS A 603 -33.65 19.56 4.34
CA LYS A 603 -32.98 20.80 3.91
C LYS A 603 -31.82 21.20 4.83
N SER A 604 -31.89 20.90 6.12
CA SER A 604 -30.81 21.23 7.06
C SER A 604 -29.53 20.44 6.73
N ILE A 605 -29.68 19.13 6.50
CA ILE A 605 -28.57 18.24 6.11
C ILE A 605 -28.05 18.63 4.73
N ILE A 606 -28.93 18.97 3.78
CA ILE A 606 -28.53 19.44 2.44
C ILE A 606 -27.67 20.70 2.54
N ASN A 607 -28.08 21.68 3.35
CA ASN A 607 -27.32 22.93 3.53
C ASN A 607 -25.96 22.68 4.17
N GLU A 608 -25.90 21.81 5.19
CA GLU A 608 -24.65 21.43 5.85
C GLU A 608 -23.66 20.75 4.89
N LEU A 609 -24.12 19.80 4.07
CA LEU A 609 -23.29 19.16 3.04
C LEU A 609 -22.79 20.17 2.00
N GLN A 610 -23.63 21.14 1.63
CA GLN A 610 -23.26 22.22 0.72
C GLN A 610 -22.16 23.10 1.34
N GLU A 611 -22.33 23.58 2.56
CA GLU A 611 -21.34 24.42 3.26
C GLU A 611 -20.00 23.70 3.40
N ALA A 612 -20.01 22.44 3.82
CA ALA A 612 -18.80 21.65 3.95
C ALA A 612 -18.09 21.44 2.60
N THR A 613 -18.86 21.22 1.53
CA THR A 613 -18.29 21.05 0.18
C THR A 613 -17.68 22.35 -0.32
N VAL A 614 -18.37 23.48 -0.14
CA VAL A 614 -17.87 24.81 -0.51
C VAL A 614 -16.56 25.12 0.23
N ALA A 615 -16.48 24.82 1.53
CA ALA A 615 -15.27 25.05 2.31
C ALA A 615 -14.06 24.29 1.75
N GLN A 616 -14.20 23.00 1.46
CA GLN A 616 -13.10 22.20 0.90
C GLN A 616 -12.73 22.58 -0.53
N VAL A 617 -13.71 22.80 -1.40
CA VAL A 617 -13.48 23.24 -2.78
C VAL A 617 -12.82 24.62 -2.82
N GLY A 618 -13.18 25.51 -1.90
CA GLY A 618 -12.54 26.83 -1.75
C GLY A 618 -11.06 26.74 -1.41
N MET A 619 -10.65 25.80 -0.55
CA MET A 619 -9.22 25.57 -0.25
C MET A 619 -8.45 25.08 -1.49
N LEU A 620 -9.04 24.16 -2.26
CA LEU A 620 -8.42 23.66 -3.50
C LEU A 620 -8.27 24.78 -4.54
N ASN A 621 -9.28 25.64 -4.69
CA ASN A 621 -9.21 26.80 -5.56
C ASN A 621 -8.07 27.74 -5.14
N ALA A 622 -7.97 28.06 -3.84
CA ALA A 622 -6.93 28.94 -3.32
C ALA A 622 -5.51 28.40 -3.56
N ALA A 623 -5.32 27.08 -3.41
CA ALA A 623 -4.06 26.43 -3.72
C ALA A 623 -3.74 26.47 -5.23
N TYR A 624 -4.73 26.19 -6.08
CA TYR A 624 -4.58 26.19 -7.53
C TYR A 624 -4.26 27.59 -8.09
N SER A 625 -4.87 28.64 -7.56
CA SER A 625 -4.69 30.02 -8.03
C SER A 625 -3.36 30.67 -7.64
N ASN A 626 -2.50 29.99 -6.88
CA ASN A 626 -1.23 30.54 -6.40
C ASN A 626 -0.06 29.67 -6.87
N ASP A 627 0.84 30.23 -7.70
CA ASP A 627 1.97 29.49 -8.27
C ASP A 627 2.93 28.91 -7.22
N THR A 628 3.02 29.52 -6.03
CA THR A 628 3.84 28.99 -4.94
C THR A 628 3.17 27.78 -4.29
N LEU A 629 1.85 27.81 -4.13
CA LEU A 629 1.09 26.73 -3.49
C LEU A 629 0.83 25.58 -4.46
N VAL A 630 0.55 25.86 -5.72
CA VAL A 630 0.31 24.83 -6.75
C VAL A 630 1.57 24.00 -7.01
N LYS A 631 2.78 24.55 -6.80
CA LYS A 631 4.04 23.78 -6.85
C LYS A 631 4.10 22.67 -5.80
N ALA A 632 3.39 22.81 -4.68
CA ALA A 632 3.25 21.73 -3.71
C ALA A 632 2.36 20.57 -4.22
N LEU A 633 1.64 20.76 -5.32
CA LEU A 633 0.80 19.75 -5.97
C LEU A 633 1.54 18.99 -7.09
N ILE A 634 2.79 19.36 -7.42
CA ILE A 634 3.59 18.64 -8.44
C ILE A 634 3.76 17.16 -8.08
N PRO A 635 4.11 16.78 -6.84
CA PRO A 635 4.21 15.36 -6.48
C PRO A 635 2.85 14.63 -6.54
N VAL A 636 1.74 15.37 -6.35
CA VAL A 636 0.38 14.81 -6.47
C VAL A 636 0.07 14.49 -7.93
N TYR A 637 0.44 15.38 -8.86
CA TYR A 637 0.32 15.14 -10.30
C TYR A 637 1.31 14.08 -10.80
N GLU A 638 2.53 14.03 -10.27
CA GLU A 638 3.51 13.00 -10.62
C GLU A 638 3.02 11.60 -10.22
N ALA A 639 2.31 11.48 -9.10
CA ALA A 639 1.70 10.23 -8.64
C ALA A 639 0.48 9.79 -9.48
N ASP A 640 -0.25 10.73 -10.10
CA ASP A 640 -1.36 10.49 -11.02
C ASP A 640 -1.39 11.58 -12.11
N PRO A 641 -0.68 11.38 -13.24
CA PRO A 641 -0.53 12.38 -14.30
C PRO A 641 -1.78 12.53 -15.16
N SER A 642 -2.95 12.20 -14.60
CA SER A 642 -4.25 12.45 -15.21
C SER A 642 -4.50 13.96 -15.31
N VAL A 643 -4.36 14.47 -16.53
CA VAL A 643 -4.65 15.88 -16.85
C VAL A 643 -6.13 16.23 -16.61
N GLY A 644 -7.04 15.25 -16.63
CA GLY A 644 -8.48 15.47 -16.53
C GLY A 644 -8.93 16.14 -15.22
N ASN A 645 -8.25 15.85 -14.10
CA ASN A 645 -8.54 16.49 -12.81
C ASN A 645 -8.16 17.99 -12.78
N TRP A 646 -7.26 18.38 -13.69
CA TRP A 646 -6.72 19.72 -13.82
C TRP A 646 -7.27 20.46 -15.04
N ASP A 647 -8.26 19.87 -15.72
CA ASP A 647 -8.90 20.48 -16.87
C ASP A 647 -9.40 21.90 -16.52
N PRO A 648 -9.08 22.93 -17.31
CA PRO A 648 -9.47 24.32 -17.03
C PRO A 648 -10.97 24.51 -16.82
N ARG A 649 -11.80 23.65 -17.44
CA ARG A 649 -13.27 23.66 -17.26
C ARG A 649 -13.68 23.30 -15.84
N VAL A 650 -12.89 22.47 -15.17
CA VAL A 650 -13.08 22.07 -13.78
C VAL A 650 -12.42 23.08 -12.85
N ALA A 651 -11.12 23.33 -13.03
CA ALA A 651 -10.30 24.12 -12.11
C ALA A 651 -10.67 25.61 -12.11
N VAL A 652 -10.74 26.24 -13.28
CA VAL A 652 -11.12 27.67 -13.41
C VAL A 652 -12.63 27.83 -13.44
N GLY A 653 -13.32 26.90 -14.09
CA GLY A 653 -14.77 26.92 -14.25
C GLY A 653 -15.53 26.54 -12.98
N GLY A 654 -15.83 25.25 -12.85
CA GLY A 654 -16.72 24.75 -11.79
C GLY A 654 -16.24 25.08 -10.38
N VAL A 655 -14.96 24.80 -10.09
CA VAL A 655 -14.34 25.09 -8.79
C VAL A 655 -14.31 26.59 -8.51
N GLY A 656 -13.88 27.41 -9.49
CA GLY A 656 -13.88 28.87 -9.36
C GLY A 656 -15.26 29.46 -9.09
N CYS A 657 -16.30 29.03 -9.81
CA CYS A 657 -17.68 29.49 -9.59
C CYS A 657 -18.21 29.13 -8.19
N ILE A 658 -17.85 27.96 -7.66
CA ILE A 658 -18.23 27.55 -6.31
C ILE A 658 -17.48 28.41 -5.28
N ALA A 659 -16.18 28.58 -5.44
CA ALA A 659 -15.34 29.35 -4.52
C ALA A 659 -15.74 30.82 -4.45
N ASN A 660 -16.20 31.40 -5.56
CA ASN A 660 -16.72 32.78 -5.62
C ASN A 660 -18.17 32.92 -5.11
N GLY A 661 -18.86 31.81 -4.82
CA GLY A 661 -20.25 31.80 -4.36
C GLY A 661 -21.29 31.99 -5.47
N ASP A 662 -20.91 31.97 -6.74
CA ASP A 662 -21.82 32.13 -7.88
C ASP A 662 -22.66 30.88 -8.18
N LEU A 663 -22.18 29.70 -7.75
CA LEU A 663 -22.83 28.42 -7.97
C LEU A 663 -23.01 27.63 -6.65
N PRO A 664 -24.25 27.45 -6.18
CA PRO A 664 -24.53 26.51 -5.09
C PRO A 664 -24.22 25.08 -5.53
N VAL A 665 -23.35 24.38 -4.79
CA VAL A 665 -22.87 23.02 -5.12
C VAL A 665 -24.02 22.04 -5.34
N LEU A 666 -25.04 22.09 -4.48
CA LEU A 666 -26.19 21.18 -4.51
C LEU A 666 -27.41 21.82 -5.18
N MET A 667 -27.20 22.95 -5.86
CA MET A 667 -28.14 23.60 -6.79
C MET A 667 -29.51 23.92 -6.19
N ASN A 668 -29.58 24.06 -4.86
CA ASN A 668 -30.83 24.23 -4.10
C ASN A 668 -31.87 23.15 -4.43
N ALA A 669 -31.43 21.93 -4.75
CA ALA A 669 -32.32 20.85 -5.10
C ALA A 669 -33.14 20.36 -3.89
N PRO A 670 -34.42 19.99 -4.10
CA PRO A 670 -35.28 19.51 -3.02
C PRO A 670 -34.93 18.09 -2.53
N ALA A 671 -34.18 17.31 -3.32
CA ALA A 671 -33.73 15.97 -2.93
C ALA A 671 -32.32 15.69 -3.46
N ILE A 672 -31.56 14.91 -2.70
CA ILE A 672 -30.21 14.46 -3.03
C ILE A 672 -30.14 12.95 -2.85
N ILE A 673 -29.54 12.25 -3.79
CA ILE A 673 -29.16 10.85 -3.65
C ILE A 673 -27.64 10.79 -3.70
N LEU A 674 -27.01 10.67 -2.54
CA LEU A 674 -25.58 10.43 -2.44
C LEU A 674 -25.29 8.96 -2.75
N MET A 675 -24.30 8.73 -3.59
CA MET A 675 -23.85 7.42 -4.05
C MET A 675 -22.45 7.17 -3.50
N ALA A 676 -22.32 6.13 -2.68
CA ALA A 676 -21.04 5.65 -2.19
C ALA A 676 -20.66 4.34 -2.90
N ALA A 677 -19.39 4.16 -3.22
CA ALA A 677 -18.85 3.00 -3.92
C ALA A 677 -18.14 2.05 -2.94
N ASP A 678 -18.26 0.74 -3.15
CA ASP A 678 -17.42 -0.25 -2.46
C ASP A 678 -16.02 -0.23 -3.09
N THR A 679 -15.01 0.15 -2.31
CA THR A 679 -13.61 0.26 -2.75
C THR A 679 -13.00 -1.08 -3.16
N ARG A 680 -13.64 -2.20 -2.83
CA ARG A 680 -13.20 -3.56 -3.19
C ARG A 680 -13.82 -4.06 -4.50
N SER A 681 -14.60 -3.22 -5.18
CA SER A 681 -15.38 -3.63 -6.34
C SER A 681 -14.55 -4.03 -7.55
N ILE A 682 -15.05 -5.01 -8.29
CA ILE A 682 -14.40 -5.54 -9.50
C ILE A 682 -14.54 -4.50 -10.63
N ALA A 683 -13.49 -4.35 -11.44
CA ALA A 683 -13.45 -3.48 -12.62
C ALA A 683 -13.59 -1.95 -12.35
N GLY A 684 -13.25 -1.50 -11.14
CA GLY A 684 -13.10 -0.07 -10.81
C GLY A 684 -14.39 0.55 -10.24
N PRO A 685 -14.38 1.04 -8.98
CA PRO A 685 -15.57 1.59 -8.33
C PRO A 685 -16.24 2.75 -9.09
N ASP A 686 -15.45 3.66 -9.66
CA ASP A 686 -15.96 4.86 -10.32
C ASP A 686 -16.73 4.54 -11.62
N LEU A 687 -16.26 3.56 -12.39
CA LEU A 687 -16.94 3.08 -13.60
C LEU A 687 -18.31 2.49 -13.26
N GLN A 688 -18.36 1.66 -12.22
CA GLN A 688 -19.59 1.00 -11.76
C GLN A 688 -20.63 2.03 -11.30
N ILE A 689 -20.21 3.02 -10.50
CA ILE A 689 -21.07 4.13 -10.07
C ILE A 689 -21.57 4.94 -11.26
N GLY A 690 -20.70 5.20 -12.24
CA GLY A 690 -21.07 5.92 -13.46
C GLY A 690 -22.23 5.25 -14.21
N ILE A 691 -22.18 3.94 -14.38
CA ILE A 691 -23.26 3.14 -15.01
C ILE A 691 -24.54 3.23 -14.16
N CYS A 692 -24.41 3.04 -12.83
CA CYS A 692 -25.51 3.14 -11.88
C CYS A 692 -26.26 4.47 -12.01
N GLY A 693 -25.58 5.60 -11.85
CA GLY A 693 -26.28 6.88 -11.84
C GLY A 693 -26.65 7.39 -13.25
N GLN A 694 -26.05 6.88 -14.33
CA GLN A 694 -26.56 7.12 -15.69
C GLN A 694 -27.95 6.50 -15.86
N ASN A 695 -28.19 5.28 -15.36
CA ASN A 695 -29.53 4.67 -15.36
C ASN A 695 -30.52 5.49 -14.53
N MET A 696 -30.10 5.93 -13.34
CA MET A 696 -30.91 6.82 -12.49
C MET A 696 -31.28 8.12 -13.21
N THR A 697 -30.36 8.71 -13.98
CA THR A 697 -30.59 9.95 -14.74
C THR A 697 -31.65 9.76 -15.83
N LEU A 698 -31.58 8.65 -16.58
CA LEU A 698 -32.57 8.34 -17.62
C LEU A 698 -33.97 8.13 -17.02
N VAL A 699 -34.05 7.43 -15.89
CA VAL A 699 -35.33 7.22 -15.20
C VAL A 699 -35.86 8.52 -14.60
N ALA A 700 -35.04 9.34 -13.96
CA ALA A 700 -35.46 10.66 -13.46
C ALA A 700 -36.11 11.48 -14.59
N LYS A 701 -35.45 11.58 -15.74
CA LYS A 701 -35.98 12.25 -16.93
C LYS A 701 -37.31 11.64 -17.39
N SER A 702 -37.43 10.32 -17.44
CA SER A 702 -38.69 9.64 -17.83
C SER A 702 -39.86 9.91 -16.87
N LEU A 703 -39.57 10.27 -15.62
CA LEU A 703 -40.55 10.64 -14.59
C LEU A 703 -40.91 12.13 -14.62
N GLY A 704 -40.37 12.90 -15.55
CA GLY A 704 -40.53 14.36 -15.59
C GLY A 704 -39.73 15.10 -14.52
N LEU A 705 -38.75 14.42 -13.88
CA LEU A 705 -37.83 15.03 -12.94
C LEU A 705 -36.57 15.50 -13.68
N GLY A 706 -36.01 16.61 -13.21
CA GLY A 706 -34.67 17.02 -13.54
C GLY A 706 -33.67 16.39 -12.59
N SER A 707 -32.47 16.09 -13.11
CA SER A 707 -31.35 15.68 -12.28
C SER A 707 -30.04 16.30 -12.74
N CYS A 708 -29.08 16.38 -11.83
CA CYS A 708 -27.69 16.68 -12.16
C CYS A 708 -26.75 15.85 -11.31
N TRP A 709 -25.65 15.44 -11.92
CA TRP A 709 -24.54 14.78 -11.26
C TRP A 709 -23.61 15.81 -10.62
N VAL A 710 -23.37 15.66 -9.33
CA VAL A 710 -22.50 16.55 -8.54
C VAL A 710 -21.27 15.78 -8.13
N GLY A 711 -20.17 16.00 -8.87
CA GLY A 711 -18.87 15.40 -8.58
C GLY A 711 -18.14 16.04 -7.41
N PHE A 712 -18.35 17.35 -7.19
CA PHE A 712 -17.66 18.11 -6.15
C PHE A 712 -17.91 17.59 -4.73
N ILE A 713 -19.03 16.90 -4.48
CA ILE A 713 -19.33 16.33 -3.18
C ILE A 713 -18.35 15.21 -2.76
N ALA A 714 -17.59 14.65 -3.72
CA ALA A 714 -16.56 13.65 -3.45
C ALA A 714 -15.51 14.14 -2.45
N VAL A 715 -15.26 15.45 -2.36
CA VAL A 715 -14.32 16.02 -1.37
C VAL A 715 -14.76 15.74 0.07
N LEU A 716 -16.07 15.57 0.32
CA LEU A 716 -16.58 15.21 1.65
C LEU A 716 -16.13 13.82 2.11
N GLU A 717 -15.54 13.01 1.23
CA GLU A 717 -14.83 11.80 1.63
C GLU A 717 -13.73 12.10 2.67
N ASN A 718 -13.15 13.30 2.63
CA ASN A 718 -12.14 13.77 3.58
C ASN A 718 -12.74 14.33 4.89
N SER A 719 -14.06 14.23 5.09
CA SER A 719 -14.75 14.71 6.31
C SER A 719 -15.28 13.53 7.14
N PRO A 720 -14.51 13.02 8.14
CA PRO A 720 -14.94 11.90 8.98
C PRO A 720 -16.28 12.13 9.67
N GLU A 721 -16.51 13.34 10.18
CA GLU A 721 -17.76 13.73 10.86
C GLU A 721 -18.98 13.58 9.94
N ILE A 722 -18.84 13.99 8.68
CA ILE A 722 -19.91 13.87 7.67
C ILE A 722 -20.10 12.40 7.28
N LYS A 723 -19.01 11.63 7.09
CA LYS A 723 -19.12 10.19 6.81
C LYS A 723 -19.81 9.44 7.93
N GLU A 724 -19.45 9.70 9.18
CA GLU A 724 -20.08 9.11 10.36
C GLU A 724 -21.58 9.45 10.40
N LYS A 725 -21.93 10.72 10.24
CA LYS A 725 -23.31 11.19 10.20
C LYS A 725 -24.13 10.56 9.08
N LEU A 726 -23.52 10.32 7.92
CA LEU A 726 -24.13 9.65 6.78
C LEU A 726 -24.15 8.12 6.91
N GLY A 727 -23.60 7.56 7.99
CA GLY A 727 -23.52 6.12 8.22
C GLY A 727 -22.62 5.42 7.18
N LEU A 728 -21.54 6.09 6.77
CA LEU A 728 -20.53 5.58 5.85
C LEU A 728 -19.27 5.22 6.62
N SER A 729 -18.89 3.95 6.53
CA SER A 729 -17.63 3.39 7.02
C SER A 729 -16.98 2.59 5.90
N GLU A 730 -15.72 2.21 6.09
CA GLU A 730 -15.07 1.24 5.22
C GLU A 730 -15.98 0.01 5.00
N PRO A 731 -16.12 -0.48 3.75
CA PRO A 731 -15.37 -0.14 2.53
C PRO A 731 -16.02 0.96 1.65
N TRP A 732 -16.99 1.72 2.17
CA TRP A 732 -17.79 2.65 1.38
C TRP A 732 -17.14 4.03 1.28
N LYS A 733 -16.79 4.43 0.05
CA LYS A 733 -16.26 5.76 -0.29
C LYS A 733 -17.35 6.63 -0.91
N ILE A 734 -17.51 7.88 -0.48
CA ILE A 734 -18.36 8.87 -1.16
C ILE A 734 -17.81 9.07 -2.57
N SER A 735 -18.60 8.70 -3.58
CA SER A 735 -18.22 8.87 -4.98
C SER A 735 -18.79 10.16 -5.52
N ASN A 736 -20.13 10.28 -5.54
CA ASN A 736 -20.82 11.42 -6.14
C ASN A 736 -22.22 11.57 -5.55
N ALA A 737 -22.91 12.66 -5.90
CA ALA A 737 -24.33 12.81 -5.61
C ALA A 737 -25.14 13.10 -6.88
N MET A 738 -26.39 12.64 -6.87
CA MET A 738 -27.41 13.08 -7.81
C MET A 738 -28.36 14.03 -7.10
N VAL A 739 -28.43 15.27 -7.57
CA VAL A 739 -29.49 16.19 -7.17
C VAL A 739 -30.74 15.94 -8.02
N LEU A 740 -31.93 16.07 -7.43
CA LEU A 740 -33.21 15.68 -8.04
C LEU A 740 -34.31 16.68 -7.69
N GLY A 741 -35.14 17.06 -8.66
CA GLY A 741 -36.26 17.98 -8.46
C GLY A 741 -37.05 18.28 -9.74
N TYR A 742 -38.14 19.03 -9.64
CA TYR A 742 -38.88 19.48 -10.82
C TYR A 742 -38.18 20.67 -11.49
N PRO A 743 -37.94 20.67 -12.81
CA PRO A 743 -37.31 21.81 -13.49
C PRO A 743 -38.16 23.08 -13.37
N LYS A 744 -37.55 24.24 -13.08
CA LYS A 744 -38.24 25.56 -13.05
C LYS A 744 -38.76 25.96 -14.43
N PHE A 745 -38.02 25.64 -15.47
CA PHE A 745 -38.30 25.95 -16.87
C PHE A 745 -37.66 24.89 -17.77
N LYS A 746 -37.97 24.92 -19.07
CA LYS A 746 -37.42 23.98 -20.07
C LYS A 746 -35.90 24.09 -20.14
N GLN A 747 -35.22 22.99 -19.87
CA GLN A 747 -33.77 22.88 -19.83
C GLN A 747 -33.28 21.66 -20.62
N GLU A 748 -34.14 21.08 -21.45
CA GLU A 748 -33.94 19.84 -22.22
C GLU A 748 -34.01 20.10 -23.73
N GLY A 749 -33.16 19.39 -24.46
CA GLY A 749 -33.01 19.54 -25.91
C GLY A 749 -31.67 19.03 -26.41
N MET A 750 -31.63 18.67 -27.69
CA MET A 750 -30.40 18.26 -28.37
C MET A 750 -29.48 19.46 -28.58
N VAL A 751 -28.18 19.22 -28.51
CA VAL A 751 -27.16 20.26 -28.76
C VAL A 751 -26.02 19.67 -29.58
N PRO A 752 -25.18 20.52 -30.19
CA PRO A 752 -23.93 20.06 -30.76
C PRO A 752 -23.02 19.42 -29.70
N ARG A 753 -22.32 18.36 -30.08
CA ARG A 753 -21.28 17.70 -29.28
C ARG A 753 -20.02 17.54 -30.13
N GLU A 754 -18.85 17.50 -29.49
CA GLU A 754 -17.62 17.11 -30.17
C GLU A 754 -17.81 15.75 -30.84
N PHE A 755 -17.61 15.73 -32.15
CA PHE A 755 -17.83 14.56 -32.99
C PHE A 755 -16.48 13.90 -33.26
N ARG A 756 -16.27 12.70 -32.72
CA ARG A 756 -15.03 11.93 -32.92
C ARG A 756 -15.15 11.04 -34.16
N PRO A 757 -14.09 10.91 -34.98
CA PRO A 757 -14.08 9.95 -36.07
C PRO A 757 -14.30 8.53 -35.56
N VAL A 758 -14.97 7.72 -36.37
CA VAL A 758 -15.18 6.29 -36.11
C VAL A 758 -14.21 5.49 -36.96
N THR A 759 -13.40 4.65 -36.34
CA THR A 759 -12.54 3.70 -37.06
C THR A 759 -13.26 2.36 -37.19
N TRP A 760 -13.61 2.01 -38.43
CA TRP A 760 -14.26 0.76 -38.78
C TRP A 760 -13.25 -0.30 -39.21
N PHE A 761 -13.48 -1.54 -38.78
CA PHE A 761 -12.86 -2.73 -39.34
C PHE A 761 -13.95 -3.57 -39.99
N ARG A 762 -14.07 -3.47 -41.31
CA ARG A 762 -15.13 -4.16 -42.07
C ARG A 762 -14.60 -5.47 -42.65
N GLU A 763 -15.48 -6.47 -42.71
CA GLU A 763 -15.15 -7.77 -43.31
C GLU A 763 -14.69 -7.59 -44.77
N GLY A 764 -13.56 -8.20 -45.13
CA GLY A 764 -12.94 -8.04 -46.45
C GLY A 764 -12.14 -6.74 -46.66
N GLY A 765 -12.10 -5.84 -45.67
CA GLY A 765 -11.27 -4.64 -45.70
C GLY A 765 -9.77 -4.94 -45.55
N SER A 766 -8.92 -4.13 -46.17
CA SER A 766 -7.45 -4.24 -46.09
C SER A 766 -6.85 -3.59 -44.83
N GLY A 767 -7.68 -3.01 -43.96
CA GLY A 767 -7.24 -2.28 -42.78
C GLY A 767 -8.36 -1.41 -42.18
N PRO A 768 -8.02 -0.51 -41.24
CA PRO A 768 -8.98 0.42 -40.65
C PRO A 768 -9.49 1.45 -41.68
N GLU A 769 -10.80 1.65 -41.71
CA GLU A 769 -11.46 2.73 -42.45
C GLU A 769 -11.90 3.81 -41.47
N ILE A 770 -11.45 5.05 -41.65
CA ILE A 770 -11.79 6.17 -40.76
C ILE A 770 -12.94 6.96 -41.38
N GLU A 771 -14.07 7.01 -40.67
CA GLU A 771 -15.22 7.87 -40.97
C GLU A 771 -15.11 9.15 -40.11
N GLU A 772 -14.89 10.30 -40.75
CA GLU A 772 -14.64 11.61 -40.10
C GLU A 772 -15.88 12.32 -39.50
#